data_AF-A0A2N2AFK6-F1
#
_entry.id   AF-A0A2N2AFK6-F1
#
_cell.length_a   1.000
_cell.length_b   1.000
_cell.length_c   1.000
_cell.angle_alpha   90.00
_cell.angle_beta   90.00
_cell.angle_gamma   90.00
#
_symmetry.space_group_name_H-M   'P 1'
#
loop_
_entity.id
_entity.type
_entity.pdbx_description
1 polymer ?
#
loop_
_entity_poly.entity_id
_entity_poly.type
_entity_poly.pdbx_seq_one_letter_code
_entity_poly.pdbx_strand_id
1 'polypeptide(L)'
;LWLVVLADIMTNLMLFFLILYVFTVRPDLASNTEFLQGFDKDNAQQQKEKRAEDVVKKFTEEDLARKLAASLYVNLNNLKGSGPNGEITADDVRRAQPVERPTEIGQAVPAHIMPEIQVPGHGRPMTAMEKAVTHSMTASLTMPTFRVTINAKQDALLKAAKKKGVSVTVAIAKACAEAIRNHPSINWAYQPVDKLVEREQVDIGMAVSADGGGLVVPVLRHCESRPLEELHESWKGLVERARKRRLAPEEYANPTFMVSNMGMLGVSYFDAIPTPGTAAILAIAAAGPEGMPLTITADHRVVNGAEVAMFLNTLKAKIEQPEEWMGPMGPAIPEGAWDYDVVVIGGGPGGEDCARDLAGHGLKVAMINDAPFPGGECLWRGCIPSKAWRAAADRMRDRAHDELLGVVGTNKAKLDWEKLEQHRRGVLEERGKMALNTDKGVRIDVIQGFAWFETEHRIFVDTSRNSKDPHQRTPLGDGSEGRHITFGCAVIATGAPPFVPPVPGAHEGLESGGVLTSDTVWSLPKVPKKLGVIGGGAIGMEMAQIFQDFGSQVLLVEGRDRVLAEVEPEIAKALTAVLNEDPNLTLVTSAKVKQLKGKPGAMTLVYEDAEGKKQSFRCDYVIMATGKRPVLDPLRLDNAGVAVENGVIKADKRCRTNVPHIFAVGDVIGGYMLAHTAGQQGRVAAATILGEDMSYDEAKDSGVIFTRPEAGFVGLSMEQAKAKGIDAAEVKVPMSVDAKAMITGETHGLIKIVADKATNRIIGVHLLADHTDTLIGEAVMMVSGEMTLEQVGEAIHPHPTQTELFGELARRLLSRLRRSKAKKTA
;
A
#
# COMPACT_ATOMS: atom_id res chain seq x y z
N LEU A 1 -22.58 6.04 -50.46
CA LEU A 1 -21.27 6.70 -50.22
C LEU A 1 -20.52 6.04 -49.05
N TRP A 2 -21.06 6.02 -47.82
CA TRP A 2 -20.42 5.33 -46.68
C TRP A 2 -20.22 3.82 -46.87
N LEU A 3 -21.16 3.13 -47.53
CA LEU A 3 -21.02 1.70 -47.89
C LEU A 3 -19.95 1.44 -48.96
N VAL A 4 -19.65 2.43 -49.81
CA VAL A 4 -18.59 2.33 -50.83
C VAL A 4 -17.22 2.53 -50.19
N VAL A 5 -17.12 3.46 -49.23
CA VAL A 5 -15.91 3.67 -48.43
C VAL A 5 -15.61 2.46 -47.53
N LEU A 6 -16.62 1.83 -46.95
CA LEU A 6 -16.43 0.60 -46.16
C LEU A 6 -15.99 -0.58 -47.04
N ALA A 7 -16.54 -0.71 -48.25
CA ALA A 7 -16.14 -1.73 -49.20
C ALA A 7 -14.68 -1.55 -49.65
N ASP A 8 -14.24 -0.32 -49.93
CA ASP A 8 -12.84 -0.03 -50.29
C ASP A 8 -11.88 -0.30 -49.13
N ILE A 9 -12.25 0.02 -47.90
CA ILE A 9 -11.41 -0.26 -46.72
C ILE A 9 -11.30 -1.77 -46.49
N MET A 10 -12.41 -2.52 -46.58
CA MET A 10 -12.38 -3.98 -46.44
C MET A 10 -11.61 -4.67 -47.57
N THR A 11 -11.71 -4.16 -48.80
CA THR A 11 -10.96 -4.71 -49.95
C THR A 11 -9.46 -4.49 -49.78
N ASN A 12 -9.04 -3.31 -49.32
CA ASN A 12 -7.64 -3.03 -49.03
C ASN A 12 -7.11 -3.81 -47.82
N LEU A 13 -7.94 -4.04 -46.79
CA LEU A 13 -7.56 -4.85 -45.63
C LEU A 13 -7.41 -6.33 -46.01
N MET A 14 -8.34 -6.89 -46.80
CA MET A 14 -8.22 -8.26 -47.31
C MET A 14 -6.99 -8.43 -48.19
N LEU A 15 -6.65 -7.44 -49.02
CA LEU A 15 -5.46 -7.49 -49.86
C LEU A 15 -4.18 -7.45 -49.02
N PHE A 16 -4.16 -6.66 -47.95
CA PHE A 16 -3.03 -6.60 -47.02
C PHE A 16 -2.82 -7.94 -46.28
N PHE A 17 -3.90 -8.58 -45.81
CA PHE A 17 -3.82 -9.90 -45.18
C PHE A 17 -3.48 -11.01 -46.18
N LEU A 18 -3.92 -10.92 -47.43
CA LEU A 18 -3.56 -11.87 -48.49
C LEU A 18 -2.07 -11.77 -48.83
N ILE A 19 -1.52 -10.55 -48.91
CA ILE A 19 -0.08 -10.32 -49.11
C ILE A 19 0.71 -10.86 -47.92
N LEU A 20 0.28 -10.58 -46.69
CA LEU A 20 0.95 -11.10 -45.50
C LEU A 20 0.96 -12.63 -45.47
N TYR A 21 -0.17 -13.27 -45.81
CA TYR A 21 -0.34 -14.73 -45.84
C TYR A 21 0.55 -15.39 -46.91
N VAL A 22 0.64 -14.81 -48.11
CA VAL A 22 1.51 -15.31 -49.18
C VAL A 22 2.99 -15.23 -48.76
N PHE A 23 3.41 -14.14 -48.12
CA PHE A 23 4.80 -13.97 -47.66
C PHE A 23 5.16 -14.83 -46.43
N THR A 24 4.19 -15.27 -45.62
CA THR A 24 4.45 -16.08 -44.42
C THR A 24 4.26 -17.58 -44.60
N VAL A 25 3.37 -18.03 -45.50
CA VAL A 25 2.96 -19.45 -45.58
C VAL A 25 3.45 -20.15 -46.86
N ARG A 26 3.69 -19.41 -47.97
CA ARG A 26 4.12 -19.98 -49.27
C ARG A 26 5.12 -19.06 -50.00
N PRO A 27 6.37 -18.96 -49.50
CA PRO A 27 7.40 -18.07 -50.08
C PRO A 27 7.83 -18.48 -51.50
N ASP A 28 7.45 -19.68 -51.96
CA ASP A 28 7.71 -20.25 -53.28
C ASP A 28 6.87 -19.60 -54.42
N LEU A 29 5.83 -18.84 -54.10
CA LEU A 29 4.97 -18.14 -55.07
C LEU A 29 5.39 -16.68 -55.34
N ALA A 30 6.41 -16.16 -54.66
CA ALA A 30 6.83 -14.76 -54.75
C ALA A 30 7.61 -14.41 -56.05
N SER A 31 7.88 -15.38 -56.93
CA SER A 31 8.73 -15.19 -58.12
C SER A 31 7.99 -15.14 -59.46
N ASN A 32 6.66 -15.12 -59.50
CA ASN A 32 5.89 -14.93 -60.75
C ASN A 32 5.39 -13.49 -60.90
N THR A 33 6.20 -12.67 -61.55
CA THR A 33 5.91 -11.29 -61.94
C THR A 33 4.99 -11.22 -63.15
N GLU A 34 3.68 -11.25 -62.93
CA GLU A 34 2.69 -10.77 -63.91
C GLU A 34 1.49 -10.04 -63.27
N PHE A 35 1.52 -9.77 -61.97
CA PHE A 35 0.38 -9.18 -61.23
C PHE A 35 0.54 -7.70 -60.83
N LEU A 36 1.59 -7.01 -61.30
CA LEU A 36 1.90 -5.63 -60.89
C LEU A 36 2.27 -4.70 -62.06
N GLN A 37 1.50 -4.72 -63.15
CA GLN A 37 1.56 -3.67 -64.17
C GLN A 37 0.20 -2.99 -64.30
N GLY A 38 0.04 -1.89 -63.57
CA GLY A 38 -1.18 -1.10 -63.62
C GLY A 38 -1.20 0.03 -62.62
N PHE A 39 -0.09 0.73 -62.38
CA PHE A 39 -0.12 2.01 -61.68
C PHE A 39 0.90 2.99 -62.29
N ASP A 40 0.31 4.02 -62.91
CA ASP A 40 0.90 5.18 -63.55
C ASP A 40 1.80 5.96 -62.57
N LYS A 41 3.09 6.03 -62.87
CA LYS A 41 4.13 6.61 -62.00
C LYS A 41 4.29 8.12 -62.14
N ASP A 42 3.58 8.77 -63.06
CA ASP A 42 3.84 10.19 -63.36
C ASP A 42 3.00 11.16 -62.51
N ASN A 43 1.94 10.69 -61.84
CA ASN A 43 1.07 11.58 -61.04
C ASN A 43 1.48 11.67 -59.54
N ALA A 44 2.28 10.72 -59.04
CA ALA A 44 2.75 10.71 -57.65
C ALA A 44 4.04 11.54 -57.44
N GLN A 45 4.79 11.81 -58.51
CA GLN A 45 6.03 12.58 -58.45
C GLN A 45 5.77 14.10 -58.52
N GLN A 46 4.80 14.54 -59.34
CA GLN A 46 4.44 15.96 -59.45
C GLN A 46 3.70 16.54 -58.22
N GLN A 47 3.05 15.70 -57.40
CA GLN A 47 2.43 16.15 -56.14
C GLN A 47 3.40 16.17 -54.94
N LYS A 48 4.54 15.48 -55.02
CA LYS A 48 5.59 15.54 -53.98
C LYS A 48 6.52 16.73 -54.16
N GLU A 49 6.81 17.13 -55.40
CA GLU A 49 7.67 18.28 -55.68
C GLU A 49 6.97 19.62 -55.44
N LYS A 50 5.65 19.73 -55.70
CA LYS A 50 4.87 20.94 -55.37
C LYS A 50 4.66 21.18 -53.87
N ARG A 51 4.70 20.13 -53.03
CA ARG A 51 4.55 20.25 -51.56
C ARG A 51 5.87 20.49 -50.83
N ALA A 52 7.00 20.25 -51.49
CA ALA A 52 8.34 20.54 -50.97
C ALA A 52 8.76 21.99 -51.23
N GLU A 53 8.29 22.63 -52.31
CA GLU A 53 8.58 24.05 -52.59
C GLU A 53 7.74 25.03 -51.75
N ASP A 54 6.53 24.65 -51.33
CA ASP A 54 5.67 25.50 -50.48
C ASP A 54 6.01 25.46 -48.98
N VAL A 55 6.81 24.47 -48.53
CA VAL A 55 7.25 24.35 -47.12
C VAL A 55 8.64 24.97 -46.90
N VAL A 56 9.44 25.17 -47.95
CA VAL A 56 10.78 25.78 -47.88
C VAL A 56 10.76 27.31 -48.11
N LYS A 57 9.64 27.88 -48.59
CA LYS A 57 9.46 29.34 -48.76
C LYS A 57 8.68 30.05 -47.64
N LYS A 58 8.85 29.59 -46.38
CA LYS A 58 8.36 30.33 -45.20
C LYS A 58 9.33 30.32 -44.02
N PHE A 59 10.63 30.35 -44.29
CA PHE A 59 11.62 30.89 -43.36
C PHE A 59 11.78 32.38 -43.70
N THR A 60 11.13 33.25 -42.92
CA THR A 60 11.24 34.69 -43.10
C THR A 60 12.63 35.16 -42.65
N GLU A 61 13.18 36.18 -43.32
CA GLU A 61 14.44 36.84 -42.91
C GLU A 61 14.40 37.29 -41.43
N GLU A 62 13.21 37.61 -40.95
CA GLU A 62 12.91 38.01 -39.59
C GLU A 62 13.25 36.94 -38.54
N ASP A 63 13.03 35.65 -38.85
CA ASP A 63 13.36 34.54 -37.95
C ASP A 63 14.87 34.30 -37.87
N LEU A 64 15.58 34.54 -38.97
CA LEU A 64 17.04 34.49 -39.01
C LEU A 64 17.64 35.65 -38.20
N ALA A 65 17.11 36.86 -38.36
CA ALA A 65 17.51 38.04 -37.59
C ALA A 65 17.26 37.83 -36.08
N ARG A 66 16.13 37.23 -35.71
CA ARG A 66 15.77 36.99 -34.30
C ARG A 66 16.67 35.97 -33.61
N LYS A 67 17.00 34.87 -34.31
CA LYS A 67 17.97 33.87 -33.80
C LYS A 67 19.38 34.44 -33.72
N LEU A 68 19.78 35.24 -34.70
CA LEU A 68 21.11 35.86 -34.71
C LEU A 68 21.23 36.90 -33.59
N ALA A 69 20.19 37.69 -33.34
CA ALA A 69 20.15 38.68 -32.27
C ALA A 69 20.25 38.05 -30.88
N ALA A 70 19.61 36.89 -30.68
CA ALA A 70 19.74 36.10 -29.46
C ALA A 70 21.18 35.58 -29.25
N SER A 71 21.86 35.18 -30.32
CA SER A 71 23.25 34.70 -30.24
C SER A 71 24.29 35.81 -30.03
N LEU A 72 24.02 37.02 -30.53
CA LEU A 72 24.92 38.18 -30.45
C LEU A 72 24.54 39.18 -29.35
N TYR A 73 23.52 38.88 -28.54
CA TYR A 73 22.98 39.73 -27.48
C TYR A 73 22.57 41.14 -27.95
N VAL A 74 22.01 41.23 -29.15
CA VAL A 74 21.56 42.49 -29.76
C VAL A 74 20.07 42.68 -29.50
N ASN A 75 19.65 43.82 -28.97
CA ASN A 75 18.23 44.12 -28.77
C ASN A 75 17.60 44.64 -30.06
N LEU A 76 16.71 43.84 -30.65
CA LEU A 76 16.03 44.14 -31.90
C LEU A 76 15.16 45.42 -31.83
N ASN A 77 14.61 45.77 -30.67
CA ASN A 77 13.75 46.95 -30.52
C ASN A 77 14.50 48.28 -30.75
N ASN A 78 15.84 48.25 -30.71
CA ASN A 78 16.70 49.42 -30.92
C ASN A 78 17.27 49.49 -32.34
N LEU A 79 16.90 48.56 -33.23
CA LEU A 79 17.36 48.53 -34.61
C LEU A 79 16.29 49.05 -35.56
N LYS A 80 16.73 49.84 -36.54
CA LYS A 80 15.88 50.28 -37.64
C LYS A 80 16.10 49.30 -38.80
N GLY A 81 15.07 48.53 -39.14
CA GLY A 81 15.18 47.51 -40.17
C GLY A 81 15.42 48.09 -41.55
N SER A 82 16.35 47.49 -42.30
CA SER A 82 16.67 47.88 -43.68
C SER A 82 15.95 47.04 -44.73
N GLY A 83 15.14 46.06 -44.33
CA GLY A 83 14.35 45.20 -45.21
C GLY A 83 13.09 45.88 -45.78
N PRO A 84 12.41 45.25 -46.74
CA PRO A 84 11.15 45.73 -47.30
C PRO A 84 10.13 45.97 -46.18
N ASN A 85 9.47 47.14 -46.16
CA ASN A 85 8.54 47.57 -45.10
C ASN A 85 9.16 47.85 -43.71
N GLY A 86 10.50 47.98 -43.61
CA GLY A 86 11.18 48.34 -42.36
C GLY A 86 11.48 47.15 -41.44
N GLU A 87 11.41 45.93 -41.96
CA GLU A 87 11.76 44.70 -41.24
C GLU A 87 13.27 44.63 -40.94
N ILE A 88 13.62 44.12 -39.76
CA ILE A 88 15.02 43.99 -39.32
C ILE A 88 15.62 42.72 -39.94
N THR A 89 16.64 42.92 -40.77
CA THR A 89 17.34 41.83 -41.47
C THR A 89 18.48 41.26 -40.63
N ALA A 90 18.97 40.08 -40.99
CA ALA A 90 20.12 39.48 -40.32
C ALA A 90 21.39 40.36 -40.42
N ASP A 91 21.54 41.13 -41.49
CA ASP A 91 22.67 42.06 -41.66
C ASP A 91 22.53 43.33 -40.82
N ASP A 92 21.33 43.73 -40.44
CA ASP A 92 21.13 44.82 -39.47
C ASP A 92 21.57 44.40 -38.06
N VAL A 93 21.31 43.14 -37.71
CA VAL A 93 21.77 42.55 -36.44
C VAL A 93 23.29 42.40 -36.41
N ARG A 94 23.93 42.06 -37.53
CA ARG A 94 25.41 41.95 -37.62
C ARG A 94 26.11 43.30 -37.57
N ARG A 95 25.48 44.36 -38.09
CA ARG A 95 26.03 45.73 -38.11
C ARG A 95 25.81 46.47 -36.80
N ALA A 96 24.90 46.01 -35.95
CA ALA A 96 24.70 46.54 -34.62
C ALA A 96 25.88 46.19 -33.72
N GLN A 97 26.63 47.20 -33.26
CA GLN A 97 27.60 46.97 -32.17
C GLN A 97 26.82 46.55 -30.91
N PRO A 98 27.29 45.55 -30.15
CA PRO A 98 26.69 45.21 -28.87
C PRO A 98 26.71 46.45 -27.98
N VAL A 99 25.55 46.83 -27.45
CA VAL A 99 25.43 47.99 -26.57
C VAL A 99 26.28 47.73 -25.33
N GLU A 100 27.35 48.50 -25.14
CA GLU A 100 27.96 48.66 -23.82
C GLU A 100 26.87 49.15 -22.86
N ARG A 101 26.63 48.38 -21.79
CA ARG A 101 25.65 48.78 -20.77
C ARG A 101 26.05 50.14 -20.18
N PRO A 102 25.12 51.09 -20.05
CA PRO A 102 25.25 52.15 -19.06
C PRO A 102 25.40 51.49 -17.68
N THR A 103 26.57 51.67 -17.08
CA THR A 103 26.82 51.47 -15.66
C THR A 103 25.95 52.43 -14.87
N GLU A 104 24.75 52.01 -14.44
CA GLU A 104 24.01 52.59 -13.29
C GLU A 104 22.66 51.89 -13.09
N ILE A 105 22.68 50.61 -12.72
CA ILE A 105 21.69 50.01 -11.82
C ILE A 105 22.50 49.10 -10.93
N GLY A 106 22.44 49.35 -9.62
CA GLY A 106 23.30 48.75 -8.59
C GLY A 106 23.67 47.31 -8.91
N GLN A 107 24.92 47.12 -9.30
CA GLN A 107 25.55 45.81 -9.24
C GLN A 107 25.41 45.38 -7.78
N ALA A 108 24.53 44.40 -7.53
CA ALA A 108 24.85 43.43 -6.51
C ALA A 108 26.18 42.82 -6.95
N VAL A 109 27.26 43.36 -6.40
CA VAL A 109 28.61 42.79 -6.48
C VAL A 109 28.42 41.30 -6.19
N PRO A 110 28.85 40.37 -7.07
CA PRO A 110 28.91 38.97 -6.68
C PRO A 110 29.72 38.96 -5.39
N ALA A 111 29.12 38.51 -4.28
CA ALA A 111 29.65 38.79 -2.96
C ALA A 111 31.12 38.37 -2.80
N HIS A 112 31.65 37.49 -3.65
CA HIS A 112 33.07 37.17 -3.73
C HIS A 112 33.60 37.10 -5.19
N ILE A 113 33.98 38.22 -5.81
CA ILE A 113 35.08 38.17 -6.80
C ILE A 113 36.35 38.11 -5.97
N MET A 114 37.00 36.95 -5.91
CA MET A 114 38.33 36.89 -5.29
C MET A 114 39.24 37.85 -6.04
N PRO A 115 39.97 38.75 -5.35
CA PRO A 115 40.92 39.62 -6.03
C PRO A 115 41.92 38.75 -6.81
N GLU A 116 42.32 39.22 -7.98
CA GLU A 116 43.34 38.53 -8.78
C GLU A 116 44.68 38.66 -8.06
N ILE A 117 45.02 37.67 -7.26
CA ILE A 117 46.26 37.61 -6.49
C ILE A 117 47.34 37.06 -7.42
N GLN A 118 48.42 37.82 -7.63
CA GLN A 118 49.61 37.28 -8.30
C GLN A 118 50.25 36.21 -7.42
N VAL A 119 50.21 34.95 -7.88
CA VAL A 119 50.84 33.81 -7.21
C VAL A 119 52.22 33.56 -7.85
N PRO A 120 53.35 33.72 -7.13
CA PRO A 120 54.68 33.46 -7.68
C PRO A 120 54.89 31.96 -7.96
N GLY A 121 55.37 31.61 -9.17
CA GLY A 121 55.72 30.24 -9.56
C GLY A 121 55.63 29.99 -11.07
N HIS A 122 56.07 28.80 -11.52
CA HIS A 122 55.85 28.33 -12.89
C HIS A 122 54.54 27.54 -12.97
N GLY A 123 53.50 28.13 -13.55
CA GLY A 123 52.18 27.51 -13.71
C GLY A 123 51.91 26.96 -15.12
N ARG A 124 50.85 26.16 -15.26
CA ARG A 124 50.25 25.77 -16.55
C ARG A 124 48.82 26.31 -16.67
N PRO A 125 48.29 26.50 -17.89
CA PRO A 125 46.87 26.74 -18.07
C PRO A 125 46.02 25.62 -17.45
N MET A 126 44.87 25.99 -16.87
CA MET A 126 43.86 25.03 -16.43
C MET A 126 43.25 24.33 -17.65
N THR A 127 43.06 23.02 -17.53
CA THR A 127 42.27 22.22 -18.47
C THR A 127 40.80 22.65 -18.45
N ALA A 128 40.03 22.29 -19.48
CA ALA A 128 38.60 22.60 -19.54
C ALA A 128 37.83 22.03 -18.33
N MET A 129 38.19 20.83 -17.87
CA MET A 129 37.59 20.21 -16.69
C MET A 129 37.89 21.01 -15.41
N GLU A 130 39.15 21.42 -15.21
CA GLU A 130 39.54 22.23 -14.05
C GLU A 130 38.81 23.58 -14.03
N LYS A 131 38.63 24.21 -15.19
CA LYS A 131 37.81 25.43 -15.32
C LYS A 131 36.35 25.14 -14.96
N ALA A 132 35.75 24.06 -15.45
CA ALA A 132 34.37 23.69 -15.14
C ALA A 132 34.16 23.43 -13.64
N VAL A 133 35.09 22.70 -13.01
CA VAL A 133 35.09 22.46 -11.54
C VAL A 133 35.17 23.79 -10.79
N THR A 134 36.02 24.72 -11.22
CA THR A 134 36.15 26.05 -10.59
C THR A 134 34.83 26.81 -10.60
N HIS A 135 34.15 26.88 -11.76
CA HIS A 135 32.86 27.57 -11.87
C HIS A 135 31.79 26.90 -11.00
N SER A 136 31.70 25.56 -11.06
CA SER A 136 30.72 24.78 -10.30
C SER A 136 30.91 24.94 -8.79
N MET A 137 32.14 24.75 -8.30
CA MET A 137 32.44 24.85 -6.86
C MET A 137 32.33 26.28 -6.34
N THR A 138 32.66 27.29 -7.15
CA THR A 138 32.41 28.69 -6.79
C THR A 138 30.92 28.97 -6.63
N ALA A 139 30.08 28.43 -7.52
CA ALA A 139 28.63 28.57 -7.42
C ALA A 139 28.06 27.86 -6.18
N SER A 140 28.61 26.69 -5.79
CA SER A 140 28.22 25.98 -4.56
C SER A 140 28.42 26.80 -3.28
N LEU A 141 29.38 27.73 -3.25
CA LEU A 141 29.60 28.61 -2.07
C LEU A 141 28.40 29.54 -1.79
N THR A 142 27.49 29.72 -2.76
CA THR A 142 26.26 30.50 -2.58
C THR A 142 25.14 29.72 -1.88
N MET A 143 25.35 28.42 -1.63
CA MET A 143 24.38 27.56 -0.95
C MET A 143 24.61 27.62 0.57
N PRO A 144 23.61 28.02 1.37
CA PRO A 144 23.71 27.96 2.83
C PRO A 144 23.61 26.50 3.27
N THR A 145 24.76 25.82 3.36
CA THR A 145 24.80 24.38 3.61
C THR A 145 24.98 24.05 5.09
N PHE A 146 24.37 22.95 5.53
CA PHE A 146 24.60 22.31 6.82
C PHE A 146 24.82 20.81 6.65
N ARG A 147 25.30 20.13 7.70
CA ARG A 147 25.68 18.71 7.67
C ARG A 147 24.98 17.93 8.76
N VAL A 148 24.59 16.70 8.43
CA VAL A 148 24.07 15.71 9.39
C VAL A 148 24.68 14.37 9.05
N THR A 149 25.11 13.63 10.08
CA THR A 149 25.76 12.31 9.91
C THR A 149 25.05 11.27 10.76
N ILE A 150 24.89 10.06 10.20
CA ILE A 150 24.53 8.85 10.94
C ILE A 150 25.46 7.70 10.55
N ASN A 151 25.62 6.69 11.40
CA ASN A 151 26.35 5.48 11.05
C ASN A 151 25.37 4.34 10.70
N ALA A 152 25.66 3.58 9.65
CA ALA A 152 24.86 2.42 9.23
C ALA A 152 25.72 1.15 9.08
N LYS A 153 25.22 0.01 9.56
CA LYS A 153 25.86 -1.31 9.38
C LYS A 153 25.52 -1.87 8.00
N GLN A 154 26.53 -2.00 7.15
CA GLN A 154 26.34 -2.38 5.74
C GLN A 154 26.40 -3.88 5.47
N ASP A 155 26.74 -4.73 6.46
CA ASP A 155 27.02 -6.15 6.25
C ASP A 155 25.86 -6.90 5.59
N ALA A 156 24.63 -6.60 6.01
CA ALA A 156 23.42 -7.18 5.41
C ALA A 156 23.29 -6.79 3.94
N LEU A 157 23.44 -5.50 3.62
CA LEU A 157 23.39 -4.99 2.24
C LEU A 157 24.48 -5.61 1.36
N LEU A 158 25.71 -5.75 1.86
CA LEU A 158 26.82 -6.36 1.14
C LEU A 158 26.50 -7.82 0.76
N LYS A 159 25.97 -8.59 1.72
CA LYS A 159 25.55 -9.99 1.50
C LYS A 159 24.41 -10.06 0.48
N ALA A 160 23.39 -9.21 0.64
CA ALA A 160 22.23 -9.16 -0.26
C ALA A 160 22.62 -8.79 -1.70
N ALA A 161 23.41 -7.72 -1.86
CA ALA A 161 23.91 -7.27 -3.15
C ALA A 161 24.74 -8.36 -3.86
N LYS A 162 25.64 -9.02 -3.12
CA LYS A 162 26.43 -10.15 -3.64
C LYS A 162 25.53 -11.28 -4.12
N LYS A 163 24.51 -11.66 -3.34
CA LYS A 163 23.62 -12.78 -3.68
C LYS A 163 22.74 -12.49 -4.89
N LYS A 164 22.26 -11.24 -5.02
CA LYS A 164 21.52 -10.75 -6.20
C LYS A 164 22.42 -10.46 -7.41
N GLY A 165 23.74 -10.54 -7.27
CA GLY A 165 24.69 -10.26 -8.35
C GLY A 165 24.78 -8.78 -8.76
N VAL A 166 24.39 -7.87 -7.87
CA VAL A 166 24.34 -6.42 -8.12
C VAL A 166 25.45 -5.66 -7.40
N SER A 167 25.83 -4.50 -7.94
CA SER A 167 26.83 -3.63 -7.30
C SER A 167 26.25 -3.00 -6.03
N VAL A 168 27.05 -2.97 -4.96
CA VAL A 168 26.71 -2.29 -3.70
C VAL A 168 26.42 -0.81 -3.94
N THR A 169 27.14 -0.16 -4.86
CA THR A 169 26.88 1.24 -5.25
C THR A 169 25.48 1.42 -5.81
N VAL A 170 25.02 0.50 -6.67
CA VAL A 170 23.67 0.52 -7.23
C VAL A 170 22.62 0.21 -6.17
N ALA A 171 22.93 -0.72 -5.25
CA ALA A 171 22.05 -1.03 -4.13
C ALA A 171 21.86 0.19 -3.19
N ILE A 172 22.93 0.93 -2.89
CA ILE A 172 22.84 2.17 -2.11
C ILE A 172 22.08 3.26 -2.87
N ALA A 173 22.28 3.39 -4.19
CA ALA A 173 21.50 4.32 -5.01
C ALA A 173 20.00 3.98 -4.94
N LYS A 174 19.63 2.70 -5.10
CA LYS A 174 18.24 2.27 -4.96
C LYS A 174 17.70 2.52 -3.55
N ALA A 175 18.48 2.23 -2.50
CA ALA A 175 18.10 2.53 -1.12
C ALA A 175 17.88 4.04 -0.88
N CYS A 176 18.70 4.92 -1.50
CA CYS A 176 18.49 6.36 -1.47
C CYS A 176 17.17 6.74 -2.16
N ALA A 177 16.86 6.13 -3.31
CA ALA A 177 15.61 6.39 -4.01
C ALA A 177 14.38 5.94 -3.20
N GLU A 178 14.43 4.76 -2.58
CA GLU A 178 13.37 4.29 -1.68
C GLU A 178 13.24 5.17 -0.43
N ALA A 179 14.35 5.70 0.11
CA ALA A 179 14.31 6.66 1.22
C ALA A 179 13.72 8.02 0.78
N ILE A 180 14.07 8.51 -0.42
CA ILE A 180 13.53 9.75 -1.00
C ILE A 180 12.02 9.66 -1.21
N ARG A 181 11.47 8.49 -1.57
CA ARG A 181 10.00 8.31 -1.68
C ARG A 181 9.28 8.60 -0.37
N ASN A 182 9.93 8.36 0.77
CA ASN A 182 9.38 8.69 2.09
C ASN A 182 9.68 10.13 2.51
N HIS A 183 10.70 10.76 1.92
CA HIS A 183 11.19 12.10 2.26
C HIS A 183 11.45 12.93 0.98
N PRO A 184 10.39 13.30 0.22
CA PRO A 184 10.54 13.87 -1.12
C PRO A 184 11.28 15.21 -1.14
N SER A 185 11.25 15.99 -0.04
CA SER A 185 11.92 17.30 0.05
C SER A 185 13.43 17.24 -0.14
N ILE A 186 14.07 16.09 0.16
CA ILE A 186 15.50 15.85 -0.08
C ILE A 186 15.86 15.86 -1.58
N ASN A 187 14.88 15.65 -2.46
CA ASN A 187 15.05 15.60 -3.92
C ASN A 187 14.57 16.88 -4.63
N TRP A 188 14.09 17.87 -3.88
CA TRP A 188 13.70 19.18 -4.41
C TRP A 188 14.94 20.02 -4.79
N ALA A 189 14.70 21.21 -5.32
CA ALA A 189 15.76 22.18 -5.54
C ALA A 189 15.30 23.61 -5.34
N TYR A 190 16.21 24.45 -4.84
CA TYR A 190 16.03 25.89 -4.82
C TYR A 190 16.32 26.48 -6.20
N GLN A 191 15.34 27.21 -6.74
CA GLN A 191 15.52 28.07 -7.89
C GLN A 191 15.81 29.50 -7.38
N PRO A 192 16.84 30.22 -7.89
CA PRO A 192 17.23 31.58 -7.48
C PRO A 192 16.23 32.71 -7.82
N VAL A 193 14.95 32.45 -7.59
CA VAL A 193 13.78 33.34 -7.74
C VAL A 193 12.79 33.07 -6.59
N ASP A 194 13.32 32.74 -5.40
CA ASP A 194 12.57 32.39 -4.20
C ASP A 194 11.53 31.28 -4.41
N LYS A 195 11.91 30.26 -5.18
CA LYS A 195 11.01 29.17 -5.56
C LYS A 195 11.64 27.81 -5.31
N LEU A 196 10.88 26.91 -4.68
CA LEU A 196 11.21 25.49 -4.61
C LEU A 196 10.64 24.75 -5.81
N VAL A 197 11.44 23.84 -6.37
CA VAL A 197 11.06 22.96 -7.47
C VAL A 197 10.97 21.54 -6.94
N GLU A 198 9.74 21.06 -6.83
CA GLU A 198 9.43 19.68 -6.46
C GLU A 198 9.67 18.75 -7.64
N ARG A 199 10.21 17.56 -7.39
CA ARG A 199 10.57 16.58 -8.42
C ARG A 199 10.19 15.17 -7.98
N GLU A 200 9.41 14.49 -8.80
CA GLU A 200 8.96 13.13 -8.54
C GLU A 200 10.00 12.08 -8.96
N GLN A 201 10.75 12.35 -10.03
CA GLN A 201 11.81 11.45 -10.49
C GLN A 201 13.05 11.53 -9.60
N VAL A 202 13.67 10.38 -9.35
CA VAL A 202 14.91 10.27 -8.58
C VAL A 202 16.04 9.81 -9.51
N ASP A 203 16.85 10.79 -9.92
CA ASP A 203 18.01 10.57 -10.77
C ASP A 203 19.30 10.76 -9.97
N ILE A 204 20.05 9.68 -9.79
CA ILE A 204 21.18 9.65 -8.87
C ILE A 204 22.50 9.78 -9.62
N GLY A 205 23.18 10.92 -9.41
CA GLY A 205 24.54 11.15 -9.89
C GLY A 205 25.56 10.48 -8.97
N MET A 206 26.45 9.66 -9.53
CA MET A 206 27.49 8.96 -8.76
C MET A 206 28.86 9.11 -9.40
N ALA A 207 29.85 9.51 -8.60
CA ALA A 207 31.19 9.80 -9.09
C ALA A 207 31.96 8.54 -9.50
N VAL A 208 32.60 8.57 -10.68
CA VAL A 208 33.45 7.51 -11.24
C VAL A 208 34.76 8.11 -11.74
N SER A 209 35.88 7.44 -11.48
CA SER A 209 37.19 7.83 -11.99
C SER A 209 37.28 7.60 -13.51
N ALA A 210 37.79 8.59 -14.25
CA ALA A 210 38.07 8.46 -15.68
C ALA A 210 39.48 7.92 -15.97
N ASP A 211 39.65 7.26 -17.11
CA ASP A 211 40.95 6.83 -17.61
C ASP A 211 41.81 8.08 -17.91
N GLY A 212 43.05 8.10 -17.40
CA GLY A 212 43.92 9.29 -17.48
C GLY A 212 43.64 10.36 -16.42
N GLY A 213 42.88 10.03 -15.36
CA GLY A 213 42.63 10.89 -14.20
C GLY A 213 41.40 11.78 -14.35
N GLY A 214 40.93 12.35 -13.25
CA GLY A 214 39.71 13.17 -13.20
C GLY A 214 38.44 12.38 -12.87
N LEU A 215 37.37 13.11 -12.55
CA LEU A 215 36.10 12.59 -12.05
C LEU A 215 34.99 12.86 -13.06
N VAL A 216 34.16 11.86 -13.34
CA VAL A 216 32.94 11.99 -14.16
C VAL A 216 31.77 11.49 -13.33
N VAL A 217 30.61 12.15 -13.42
CA VAL A 217 29.41 11.81 -12.65
C VAL A 217 28.33 11.30 -13.61
N PRO A 218 28.33 10.01 -13.99
CA PRO A 218 27.17 9.41 -14.65
C PRO A 218 25.93 9.49 -13.76
N VAL A 219 24.77 9.67 -14.38
CA VAL A 219 23.48 9.77 -13.73
C VAL A 219 22.66 8.52 -14.02
N LEU A 220 22.33 7.79 -12.95
CA LEU A 220 21.42 6.66 -13.00
C LEU A 220 19.98 7.19 -12.92
N ARG A 221 19.19 6.96 -13.97
CA ARG A 221 17.85 7.56 -14.12
C ARG A 221 16.73 6.72 -13.52
N HIS A 222 15.69 7.40 -13.01
CA HIS A 222 14.44 6.82 -12.53
C HIS A 222 14.64 5.69 -11.50
N CYS A 223 15.53 5.92 -10.53
CA CYS A 223 15.89 4.93 -9.53
C CYS A 223 14.70 4.51 -8.65
N GLU A 224 13.69 5.36 -8.50
CA GLU A 224 12.48 5.09 -7.70
C GLU A 224 11.57 4.03 -8.32
N SER A 225 11.51 3.95 -9.64
CA SER A 225 10.54 3.13 -10.37
C SER A 225 11.15 1.89 -11.01
N ARG A 226 12.46 1.88 -11.26
CA ARG A 226 13.14 0.78 -11.94
C ARG A 226 13.54 -0.36 -11.00
N PRO A 227 13.48 -1.63 -11.45
CA PRO A 227 14.02 -2.78 -10.73
C PRO A 227 15.54 -2.66 -10.50
N LEU A 228 16.02 -3.27 -9.43
CA LEU A 228 17.42 -3.18 -9.03
C LEU A 228 18.36 -3.82 -10.07
N GLU A 229 17.95 -4.92 -10.67
CA GLU A 229 18.68 -5.66 -11.69
C GLU A 229 18.84 -4.82 -12.98
N GLU A 230 17.77 -4.11 -13.38
CA GLU A 230 17.80 -3.21 -14.54
C GLU A 230 18.71 -2.00 -14.31
N LEU A 231 18.67 -1.44 -13.09
CA LEU A 231 19.56 -0.37 -12.66
C LEU A 231 21.02 -0.83 -12.69
N HIS A 232 21.31 -2.06 -12.27
CA HIS A 232 22.66 -2.61 -12.28
C HIS A 232 23.22 -2.79 -13.69
N GLU A 233 22.43 -3.34 -14.62
CA GLU A 233 22.86 -3.46 -16.02
C GLU A 233 23.09 -2.09 -16.67
N SER A 234 22.24 -1.11 -16.38
CA SER A 234 22.43 0.27 -16.85
C SER A 234 23.70 0.90 -16.29
N TRP A 235 23.96 0.67 -15.00
CA TRP A 235 25.14 1.19 -14.32
C TRP A 235 26.44 0.64 -14.91
N LYS A 236 26.50 -0.66 -15.27
CA LYS A 236 27.68 -1.24 -15.94
C LYS A 236 28.03 -0.47 -17.21
N GLY A 237 27.05 -0.23 -18.07
CA GLY A 237 27.23 0.50 -19.33
C GLY A 237 27.65 1.95 -19.10
N LEU A 238 27.02 2.63 -18.13
CA LEU A 238 27.36 4.01 -17.75
C LEU A 238 28.80 4.12 -17.24
N VAL A 239 29.23 3.23 -16.35
CA VAL A 239 30.60 3.22 -15.80
C VAL A 239 31.65 3.00 -16.90
N GLU A 240 31.40 2.06 -17.81
CA GLU A 240 32.34 1.80 -18.91
C GLU A 240 32.51 3.03 -19.82
N ARG A 241 31.39 3.68 -20.17
CA ARG A 241 31.41 4.92 -20.97
C ARG A 241 32.01 6.09 -20.19
N ALA A 242 31.72 6.22 -18.90
CA ALA A 242 32.27 7.26 -18.03
C ALA A 242 33.80 7.17 -17.94
N ARG A 243 34.35 5.96 -17.74
CA ARG A 243 35.80 5.73 -17.70
C ARG A 243 36.50 6.18 -18.98
N LYS A 244 35.90 5.85 -20.13
CA LYS A 244 36.39 6.23 -21.47
C LYS A 244 36.05 7.67 -21.88
N ARG A 245 35.36 8.44 -21.01
CA ARG A 245 34.84 9.80 -21.28
C ARG A 245 33.95 9.89 -22.53
N ARG A 246 33.06 8.91 -22.70
CA ARG A 246 32.13 8.77 -23.85
C ARG A 246 30.66 8.85 -23.44
N LEU A 247 30.34 9.51 -22.32
CA LEU A 247 28.95 9.74 -21.93
C LEU A 247 28.29 10.76 -22.85
N ALA A 248 27.05 10.49 -23.24
CA ALA A 248 26.20 11.48 -23.89
C ALA A 248 25.80 12.59 -22.88
N PRO A 249 25.51 13.83 -23.33
CA PRO A 249 25.12 14.94 -22.45
C PRO A 249 24.04 14.59 -21.42
N GLU A 250 23.00 13.86 -21.85
CA GLU A 250 21.90 13.40 -21.01
C GLU A 250 22.32 12.37 -19.94
N GLU A 251 23.47 11.70 -20.08
CA GLU A 251 23.95 10.67 -19.15
C GLU A 251 24.74 11.25 -17.98
N TYR A 252 25.09 12.55 -17.99
CA TYR A 252 25.79 13.21 -16.87
C TYR A 252 25.17 14.56 -16.45
N ALA A 253 24.15 15.05 -17.16
CA ALA A 253 23.49 16.31 -16.83
C ALA A 253 22.40 16.14 -15.76
N ASN A 254 22.19 17.16 -14.92
CA ASN A 254 21.00 17.31 -14.07
C ASN A 254 20.61 16.06 -13.24
N PRO A 255 21.50 15.52 -12.38
CA PRO A 255 21.03 14.63 -11.31
C PRO A 255 20.10 15.38 -10.37
N THR A 256 19.12 14.69 -9.79
CA THR A 256 18.25 15.28 -8.76
C THR A 256 18.83 15.06 -7.35
N PHE A 257 19.61 14.00 -7.18
CA PHE A 257 20.35 13.67 -5.97
C PHE A 257 21.75 13.15 -6.30
N MET A 258 22.72 13.33 -5.41
CA MET A 258 24.11 12.91 -5.64
C MET A 258 24.64 12.01 -4.54
N VAL A 259 25.46 11.04 -4.91
CA VAL A 259 26.17 10.16 -3.98
C VAL A 259 27.67 10.19 -4.32
N SER A 260 28.47 10.47 -3.30
CA SER A 260 29.92 10.39 -3.33
C SER A 260 30.37 9.29 -2.37
N ASN A 261 31.19 8.35 -2.85
CA ASN A 261 31.71 7.25 -2.04
C ASN A 261 33.24 7.30 -2.02
N MET A 262 33.81 7.62 -0.87
CA MET A 262 35.25 7.54 -0.64
C MET A 262 35.63 6.44 0.37
N GLY A 263 34.66 5.69 0.88
CA GLY A 263 34.92 4.59 1.81
C GLY A 263 35.82 3.51 1.22
N MET A 264 35.71 3.25 -0.08
CA MET A 264 36.59 2.32 -0.79
C MET A 264 38.07 2.78 -0.84
N LEU A 265 38.35 4.06 -0.54
CA LEU A 265 39.70 4.62 -0.47
C LEU A 265 40.23 4.69 0.98
N GLY A 266 39.51 4.13 1.95
CA GLY A 266 39.90 4.16 3.36
C GLY A 266 39.66 5.50 4.06
N VAL A 267 38.88 6.40 3.46
CA VAL A 267 38.55 7.71 4.05
C VAL A 267 37.53 7.52 5.18
N SER A 268 37.92 7.82 6.42
CA SER A 268 37.08 7.65 7.61
C SER A 268 35.99 8.71 7.76
N TYR A 269 36.19 9.90 7.20
CA TYR A 269 35.23 10.99 7.20
C TYR A 269 35.51 11.96 6.05
N PHE A 270 34.47 12.41 5.36
CA PHE A 270 34.55 13.54 4.43
C PHE A 270 33.17 14.15 4.20
N ASP A 271 33.18 15.40 3.72
CA ASP A 271 31.99 16.10 3.27
C ASP A 271 31.99 16.20 1.76
N ALA A 272 30.83 15.96 1.16
CA ALA A 272 30.62 16.23 -0.25
C ALA A 272 29.91 17.58 -0.40
N ILE A 273 30.27 18.35 -1.44
CA ILE A 273 29.72 19.69 -1.67
C ILE A 273 28.59 19.56 -2.71
N PRO A 274 27.32 19.91 -2.38
CA PRO A 274 26.25 19.90 -3.36
C PRO A 274 26.44 21.05 -4.36
N THR A 275 25.87 20.91 -5.55
CA THR A 275 25.90 21.93 -6.59
C THR A 275 24.54 22.60 -6.73
N PRO A 276 24.47 23.87 -7.18
CA PRO A 276 23.20 24.52 -7.42
C PRO A 276 22.31 23.68 -8.34
N GLY A 277 21.06 23.47 -7.94
CA GLY A 277 20.13 22.58 -8.64
C GLY A 277 19.87 21.25 -7.92
N THR A 278 20.59 20.93 -6.84
CA THR A 278 20.26 19.83 -5.91
C THR A 278 20.07 20.36 -4.49
N ALA A 279 19.18 19.74 -3.71
CA ALA A 279 19.02 20.09 -2.29
C ALA A 279 20.08 19.45 -1.39
N ALA A 280 20.62 18.29 -1.77
CA ALA A 280 21.53 17.53 -0.93
C ALA A 280 22.50 16.65 -1.72
N ILE A 281 23.56 16.22 -1.06
CA ILE A 281 24.51 15.20 -1.51
C ILE A 281 24.86 14.26 -0.35
N LEU A 282 24.91 12.96 -0.62
CA LEU A 282 25.33 11.93 0.33
C LEU A 282 26.83 11.63 0.17
N ALA A 283 27.57 11.69 1.28
CA ALA A 283 28.93 11.20 1.40
C ALA A 283 28.96 9.87 2.17
N ILE A 284 29.62 8.85 1.60
CA ILE A 284 29.76 7.51 2.16
C ILE A 284 31.23 7.27 2.51
N ALA A 285 31.54 7.24 3.80
CA ALA A 285 32.89 7.01 4.30
C ALA A 285 33.16 5.52 4.58
N ALA A 286 34.40 5.18 4.95
CA ALA A 286 34.82 3.82 5.25
C ALA A 286 34.12 3.32 6.52
N ALA A 287 33.71 2.06 6.52
CA ALA A 287 33.07 1.45 7.68
C ALA A 287 34.05 1.32 8.85
N GLY A 288 33.64 1.82 10.02
CA GLY A 288 34.30 1.61 11.30
C GLY A 288 33.49 0.71 12.23
N PRO A 289 33.88 0.61 13.52
CA PRO A 289 33.18 -0.21 14.52
C PRO A 289 31.68 0.13 14.67
N GLU A 290 31.33 1.40 14.51
CA GLU A 290 29.95 1.90 14.60
C GLU A 290 29.16 1.77 13.28
N GLY A 291 29.78 1.26 12.22
CA GLY A 291 29.23 1.23 10.85
C GLY A 291 29.89 2.24 9.91
N MET A 292 29.36 2.37 8.68
CA MET A 292 29.79 3.40 7.74
C MET A 292 29.12 4.74 8.03
N PRO A 293 29.89 5.83 8.17
CA PRO A 293 29.33 7.18 8.23
C PRO A 293 28.64 7.56 6.92
N LEU A 294 27.39 7.98 7.03
CA LEU A 294 26.56 8.55 5.98
C LEU A 294 26.32 10.03 6.32
N THR A 295 27.01 10.91 5.62
CA THR A 295 26.91 12.36 5.84
C THR A 295 26.12 13.01 4.71
N ILE A 296 25.03 13.70 5.05
CA ILE A 296 24.32 14.56 4.11
C ILE A 296 24.82 15.98 4.30
N THR A 297 25.22 16.61 3.19
CA THR A 297 25.36 18.07 3.12
C THR A 297 24.17 18.62 2.35
N ALA A 298 23.38 19.48 2.99
CA ALA A 298 22.09 19.95 2.46
C ALA A 298 21.97 21.48 2.43
N ASP A 299 21.21 21.99 1.47
CA ASP A 299 20.86 23.40 1.31
C ASP A 299 19.72 23.78 2.27
N HIS A 300 20.02 24.67 3.22
CA HIS A 300 19.08 25.12 4.25
C HIS A 300 17.89 25.93 3.68
N ARG A 301 17.92 26.31 2.40
CA ARG A 301 16.77 26.92 1.72
C ARG A 301 15.70 25.91 1.34
N VAL A 302 16.04 24.62 1.25
CA VAL A 302 15.13 23.55 0.79
C VAL A 302 14.68 22.66 1.94
N VAL A 303 15.63 22.22 2.78
CA VAL A 303 15.36 21.29 3.88
C VAL A 303 16.00 21.77 5.18
N ASN A 304 15.45 21.34 6.31
CA ASN A 304 16.01 21.60 7.64
C ASN A 304 16.67 20.35 8.26
N GLY A 305 17.30 20.52 9.42
CA GLY A 305 18.01 19.44 10.12
C GLY A 305 17.15 18.24 10.51
N ALA A 306 15.88 18.44 10.87
CA ALA A 306 14.99 17.36 11.25
C ALA A 306 14.61 16.49 10.04
N GLU A 307 14.32 17.12 8.89
CA GLU A 307 14.01 16.40 7.64
C GLU A 307 15.19 15.54 7.17
N VAL A 308 16.41 16.09 7.23
CA VAL A 308 17.63 15.33 6.89
C VAL A 308 17.86 14.17 7.86
N ALA A 309 17.62 14.37 9.16
CA ALA A 309 17.74 13.29 10.15
C ALA A 309 16.72 12.16 9.91
N MET A 310 15.46 12.50 9.59
CA MET A 310 14.43 11.52 9.25
C MET A 310 14.79 10.73 7.99
N PHE A 311 15.31 11.40 6.96
CA PHE A 311 15.83 10.75 5.76
C PHE A 311 16.98 9.78 6.07
N LEU A 312 17.98 10.23 6.85
CA LEU A 312 19.14 9.41 7.22
C LEU A 312 18.74 8.19 8.06
N ASN A 313 17.80 8.33 8.99
CA ASN A 313 17.26 7.20 9.75
C ASN A 313 16.57 6.17 8.83
N THR A 314 15.81 6.66 7.84
CA THR A 314 15.14 5.79 6.85
C THR A 314 16.16 5.08 5.96
N LEU A 315 17.17 5.80 5.46
CA LEU A 315 18.25 5.23 4.66
C LEU A 315 19.06 4.20 5.45
N LYS A 316 19.39 4.49 6.71
CA LYS A 316 20.05 3.54 7.63
C LYS A 316 19.23 2.25 7.74
N ALA A 317 17.92 2.35 7.97
CA ALA A 317 17.05 1.17 8.05
C ALA A 317 17.06 0.36 6.74
N LYS A 318 16.98 1.01 5.57
CA LYS A 318 17.03 0.33 4.26
C LYS A 318 18.37 -0.36 3.97
N ILE A 319 19.47 0.18 4.51
CA ILE A 319 20.81 -0.43 4.39
C ILE A 319 20.96 -1.60 5.35
N GLU A 320 20.48 -1.46 6.58
CA GLU A 320 20.59 -2.49 7.62
C GLU A 320 19.61 -3.65 7.40
N GLN A 321 18.50 -3.41 6.69
CA GLN A 321 17.43 -4.38 6.40
C GLN A 321 17.10 -4.42 4.89
N PRO A 322 18.04 -4.87 4.04
CA PRO A 322 17.88 -4.83 2.58
C PRO A 322 16.74 -5.71 2.06
N GLU A 323 16.38 -6.78 2.78
CA GLU A 323 15.37 -7.75 2.32
C GLU A 323 13.95 -7.14 2.25
N GLU A 324 13.67 -6.06 2.99
CA GLU A 324 12.40 -5.34 2.90
C GLU A 324 12.11 -4.86 1.47
N TRP A 325 13.14 -4.44 0.74
CA TRP A 325 13.01 -3.84 -0.59
C TRP A 325 13.73 -4.60 -1.71
N MET A 326 14.73 -5.44 -1.39
CA MET A 326 15.40 -6.35 -2.33
C MET A 326 14.70 -7.71 -2.45
N GLY A 327 13.73 -7.98 -1.59
CA GLY A 327 13.08 -9.29 -1.45
C GLY A 327 13.90 -10.28 -0.65
N PRO A 328 13.39 -11.50 -0.43
CA PRO A 328 14.10 -12.53 0.31
C PRO A 328 15.37 -12.92 -0.43
N MET A 329 16.44 -13.11 0.32
CA MET A 329 17.70 -13.58 -0.24
C MET A 329 17.68 -15.08 -0.49
N GLY A 330 16.82 -15.83 0.18
CA GLY A 330 16.61 -17.28 0.05
C GLY A 330 15.77 -17.73 1.24
N PRO A 331 15.73 -19.04 1.54
CA PRO A 331 15.02 -19.51 2.72
C PRO A 331 15.52 -18.81 3.99
N ALA A 332 14.59 -18.41 4.85
CA ALA A 332 14.91 -17.72 6.11
C ALA A 332 15.41 -18.67 7.20
N ILE A 333 15.23 -19.98 7.02
CA ILE A 333 15.58 -21.01 7.99
C ILE A 333 17.10 -21.09 8.11
N PRO A 334 17.68 -20.82 9.30
CA PRO A 334 19.12 -20.92 9.50
C PRO A 334 19.60 -22.38 9.51
N GLU A 335 20.86 -22.59 9.14
CA GLU A 335 21.50 -23.91 9.25
C GLU A 335 21.56 -24.36 10.72
N GLY A 336 21.12 -25.58 10.98
CA GLY A 336 21.14 -26.16 12.32
C GLY A 336 20.39 -27.49 12.39
N ALA A 337 20.61 -28.23 13.47
CA ALA A 337 19.84 -29.42 13.79
C ALA A 337 18.66 -29.02 14.70
N TRP A 338 17.53 -28.71 14.07
CA TRP A 338 16.32 -28.25 14.76
C TRP A 338 15.35 -29.40 14.99
N ASP A 339 14.57 -29.36 16.08
CA ASP A 339 13.45 -30.30 16.25
C ASP A 339 12.41 -30.08 15.16
N TYR A 340 12.17 -28.83 14.74
CA TYR A 340 11.30 -28.45 13.63
C TYR A 340 11.94 -27.35 12.79
N ASP A 341 11.68 -27.36 11.48
CA ASP A 341 12.12 -26.27 10.61
C ASP A 341 11.38 -24.98 10.98
N VAL A 342 10.07 -25.09 11.26
CA VAL A 342 9.23 -23.97 11.67
C VAL A 342 8.31 -24.37 12.82
N VAL A 343 8.21 -23.50 13.83
CA VAL A 343 7.14 -23.55 14.85
C VAL A 343 6.14 -22.42 14.61
N VAL A 344 4.86 -22.76 14.58
CA VAL A 344 3.75 -21.80 14.47
C VAL A 344 3.02 -21.74 15.81
N ILE A 345 2.99 -20.57 16.45
CA ILE A 345 2.37 -20.36 17.76
C ILE A 345 0.99 -19.73 17.56
N GLY A 346 -0.05 -20.56 17.61
CA GLY A 346 -1.46 -20.19 17.40
C GLY A 346 -2.05 -20.88 16.17
N GLY A 347 -3.10 -21.68 16.37
CA GLY A 347 -3.81 -22.40 15.30
C GLY A 347 -5.04 -21.66 14.79
N GLY A 348 -4.98 -20.33 14.64
CA GLY A 348 -6.02 -19.55 13.97
C GLY A 348 -5.77 -19.41 12.47
N PRO A 349 -6.62 -18.67 11.72
CA PRO A 349 -6.52 -18.58 10.25
C PRO A 349 -5.13 -18.25 9.71
N GLY A 350 -4.42 -17.29 10.31
CA GLY A 350 -3.06 -16.94 9.88
C GLY A 350 -2.02 -18.02 10.18
N GLY A 351 -2.13 -18.70 11.32
CA GLY A 351 -1.23 -19.78 11.69
C GLY A 351 -1.49 -21.05 10.88
N GLU A 352 -2.75 -21.42 10.68
CA GLU A 352 -3.15 -22.58 9.86
C GLU A 352 -2.71 -22.43 8.41
N ASP A 353 -2.98 -21.28 7.78
CA ASP A 353 -2.58 -21.05 6.38
C ASP A 353 -1.05 -21.08 6.24
N CYS A 354 -0.32 -20.46 7.17
CA CYS A 354 1.15 -20.50 7.17
C CYS A 354 1.69 -21.93 7.35
N ALA A 355 1.20 -22.65 8.36
CA ALA A 355 1.67 -24.01 8.67
C ALA A 355 1.38 -25.00 7.53
N ARG A 356 0.20 -24.92 6.91
CA ARG A 356 -0.20 -25.77 5.78
C ARG A 356 0.66 -25.52 4.56
N ASP A 357 0.94 -24.25 4.24
CA ASP A 357 1.75 -23.89 3.09
C ASP A 357 3.20 -24.37 3.26
N LEU A 358 3.80 -24.11 4.43
CA LEU A 358 5.15 -24.59 4.78
C LEU A 358 5.26 -26.13 4.74
N ALA A 359 4.29 -26.83 5.33
CA ALA A 359 4.26 -28.30 5.32
C ALA A 359 4.05 -28.86 3.91
N GLY A 360 3.23 -28.19 3.09
CA GLY A 360 3.05 -28.51 1.66
C GLY A 360 4.34 -28.41 0.85
N HIS A 361 5.25 -27.52 1.25
CA HIS A 361 6.60 -27.38 0.70
C HIS A 361 7.64 -28.32 1.34
N GLY A 362 7.20 -29.26 2.17
CA GLY A 362 8.03 -30.33 2.72
C GLY A 362 8.81 -29.97 3.98
N LEU A 363 8.56 -28.81 4.59
CA LEU A 363 9.16 -28.42 5.86
C LEU A 363 8.53 -29.18 7.03
N LYS A 364 9.34 -29.48 8.05
CA LYS A 364 8.89 -30.08 9.29
C LYS A 364 8.29 -28.99 10.19
N VAL A 365 6.97 -28.97 10.31
CA VAL A 365 6.22 -27.92 11.03
C VAL A 365 5.57 -28.46 12.30
N ALA A 366 5.73 -27.72 13.41
CA ALA A 366 4.91 -27.87 14.61
C ALA A 366 3.96 -26.68 14.73
N MET A 367 2.68 -26.93 15.02
CA MET A 367 1.69 -25.90 15.31
C MET A 367 1.21 -26.05 16.76
N ILE A 368 1.44 -25.03 17.57
CA ILE A 368 1.08 -25.01 18.99
C ILE A 368 -0.24 -24.26 19.12
N ASN A 369 -1.28 -24.93 19.61
CA ASN A 369 -2.63 -24.40 19.71
C ASN A 369 -3.17 -24.57 21.13
N ASP A 370 -3.76 -23.53 21.72
CA ASP A 370 -4.23 -23.56 23.11
C ASP A 370 -5.52 -24.40 23.30
N ALA A 371 -6.13 -24.86 22.20
CA ALA A 371 -7.37 -25.64 22.17
C ALA A 371 -7.17 -27.04 21.56
N PRO A 372 -8.07 -28.00 21.83
CA PRO A 372 -7.97 -29.35 21.27
C PRO A 372 -8.17 -29.40 19.75
N PHE A 373 -8.78 -28.35 19.17
CA PHE A 373 -8.97 -28.21 17.73
C PHE A 373 -8.43 -26.85 17.24
N PRO A 374 -7.84 -26.79 16.03
CA PRO A 374 -7.49 -25.54 15.34
C PRO A 374 -8.73 -24.70 14.99
N GLY A 375 -8.51 -23.52 14.39
CA GLY A 375 -9.51 -22.55 13.95
C GLY A 375 -9.50 -21.22 14.72
N GLY A 376 -8.75 -21.16 15.83
CA GLY A 376 -8.56 -19.96 16.65
C GLY A 376 -9.87 -19.27 17.08
N GLU A 377 -9.81 -17.96 17.30
CA GLU A 377 -10.99 -17.18 17.69
C GLU A 377 -12.06 -17.19 16.60
N CYS A 378 -11.70 -17.09 15.32
CA CYS A 378 -12.66 -16.98 14.23
C CYS A 378 -13.61 -18.19 14.16
N LEU A 379 -13.08 -19.41 14.32
CA LEU A 379 -13.92 -20.61 14.36
C LEU A 379 -14.69 -20.69 15.68
N TRP A 380 -14.05 -20.53 16.84
CA TRP A 380 -14.68 -20.94 18.10
C TRP A 380 -15.48 -19.84 18.80
N ARG A 381 -15.09 -18.57 18.63
CA ARG A 381 -15.53 -17.44 19.45
C ARG A 381 -15.78 -16.14 18.66
N GLY A 382 -15.85 -16.22 17.33
CA GLY A 382 -15.93 -15.05 16.46
C GLY A 382 -16.81 -15.28 15.24
N CYS A 383 -16.20 -15.39 14.08
CA CYS A 383 -16.85 -15.39 12.77
C CYS A 383 -17.90 -16.50 12.61
N ILE A 384 -17.54 -17.76 12.84
CA ILE A 384 -18.43 -18.89 12.56
C ILE A 384 -19.64 -18.93 13.51
N PRO A 385 -19.49 -18.78 14.85
CA PRO A 385 -20.65 -18.81 15.73
C PRO A 385 -21.58 -17.60 15.53
N SER A 386 -21.03 -16.39 15.28
CA SER A 386 -21.86 -15.22 14.97
C SER A 386 -22.67 -15.43 13.68
N LYS A 387 -22.06 -15.98 12.63
CA LYS A 387 -22.72 -16.19 11.33
C LYS A 387 -23.76 -17.30 11.39
N ALA A 388 -23.56 -18.31 12.24
CA ALA A 388 -24.57 -19.33 12.52
C ALA A 388 -25.82 -18.72 13.18
N TRP A 389 -25.67 -17.82 14.16
CA TRP A 389 -26.80 -17.07 14.71
C TRP A 389 -27.41 -16.11 13.70
N ARG A 390 -26.58 -15.36 12.97
CA ARG A 390 -27.01 -14.40 11.94
C ARG A 390 -27.88 -15.04 10.88
N ALA A 391 -27.53 -16.24 10.41
CA ALA A 391 -28.33 -16.98 9.43
C ALA A 391 -29.76 -17.27 9.92
N ALA A 392 -29.94 -17.65 11.19
CA ALA A 392 -31.27 -17.88 11.76
C ALA A 392 -32.05 -16.56 11.93
N ALA A 393 -31.37 -15.52 12.40
CA ALA A 393 -31.94 -14.19 12.58
C ALA A 393 -32.38 -13.56 11.24
N ASP A 394 -31.61 -13.75 10.17
CA ASP A 394 -31.96 -13.33 8.80
C ASP A 394 -33.23 -14.01 8.32
N ARG A 395 -33.34 -15.34 8.48
CA ARG A 395 -34.57 -16.04 8.11
C ARG A 395 -35.78 -15.52 8.88
N MET A 396 -35.64 -15.21 10.16
CA MET A 396 -36.75 -14.65 10.95
C MET A 396 -37.17 -13.27 10.41
N ARG A 397 -36.20 -12.40 10.12
CA ARG A 397 -36.44 -11.09 9.53
C ARG A 397 -37.10 -11.18 8.16
N ASP A 398 -36.59 -12.02 7.27
CA ASP A 398 -37.13 -12.19 5.91
C ASP A 398 -38.59 -12.69 5.97
N ARG A 399 -38.85 -13.71 6.80
CA ARG A 399 -40.21 -14.23 7.00
C ARG A 399 -41.18 -13.20 7.56
N ALA A 400 -40.71 -12.20 8.32
CA ALA A 400 -41.56 -11.11 8.80
C ALA A 400 -42.05 -10.19 7.67
N HIS A 401 -41.35 -10.15 6.52
CA HIS A 401 -41.64 -9.28 5.38
C HIS A 401 -42.18 -10.03 4.14
N ASP A 402 -42.27 -11.37 4.20
CA ASP A 402 -42.78 -12.24 3.12
C ASP A 402 -44.13 -11.80 2.53
N GLU A 403 -45.00 -11.15 3.33
CA GLU A 403 -46.32 -10.69 2.86
C GLU A 403 -46.22 -9.67 1.71
N LEU A 404 -45.14 -8.88 1.63
CA LEU A 404 -44.86 -7.98 0.52
C LEU A 404 -44.77 -8.74 -0.83
N LEU A 405 -44.32 -9.99 -0.78
CA LEU A 405 -44.17 -10.88 -1.93
C LEU A 405 -45.42 -11.75 -2.17
N GLY A 406 -46.49 -11.54 -1.39
CA GLY A 406 -47.71 -12.36 -1.44
C GLY A 406 -47.57 -13.72 -0.76
N VAL A 407 -46.49 -13.98 -0.02
CA VAL A 407 -46.30 -15.21 0.76
C VAL A 407 -46.86 -14.97 2.16
N VAL A 408 -47.99 -15.61 2.48
CA VAL A 408 -48.73 -15.39 3.73
C VAL A 408 -48.53 -16.53 4.74
N GLY A 409 -48.69 -16.22 6.03
CA GLY A 409 -48.66 -17.21 7.11
C GLY A 409 -47.27 -17.57 7.64
N THR A 410 -46.22 -16.90 7.17
CA THR A 410 -44.82 -17.14 7.57
C THR A 410 -44.28 -16.15 8.60
N ASN A 411 -44.93 -15.00 8.79
CA ASN A 411 -44.53 -13.91 9.69
C ASN A 411 -44.61 -14.19 11.20
N LYS A 412 -44.91 -15.43 11.61
CA LYS A 412 -44.99 -15.86 13.02
C LYS A 412 -43.92 -16.87 13.41
N ALA A 413 -42.77 -16.83 12.73
CA ALA A 413 -41.63 -17.69 13.03
C ALA A 413 -41.26 -17.60 14.53
N LYS A 414 -40.99 -18.75 15.15
CA LYS A 414 -40.54 -18.85 16.55
C LYS A 414 -39.15 -19.44 16.58
N LEU A 415 -38.26 -18.81 17.33
CA LEU A 415 -36.91 -19.33 17.56
C LEU A 415 -36.94 -20.46 18.59
N ASP A 416 -36.36 -21.59 18.22
CA ASP A 416 -36.02 -22.69 19.13
C ASP A 416 -34.53 -22.58 19.48
N TRP A 417 -34.23 -21.98 20.63
CA TRP A 417 -32.85 -21.66 21.05
C TRP A 417 -31.98 -22.92 21.18
N GLU A 418 -32.56 -24.01 21.70
CA GLU A 418 -31.83 -25.27 21.90
C GLU A 418 -31.40 -25.87 20.56
N LYS A 419 -32.30 -25.89 19.56
CA LYS A 419 -31.96 -26.36 18.22
C LYS A 419 -30.95 -25.46 17.51
N LEU A 420 -31.06 -24.13 17.67
CA LEU A 420 -30.09 -23.20 17.12
C LEU A 420 -28.69 -23.46 17.70
N GLU A 421 -28.59 -23.62 19.02
CA GLU A 421 -27.33 -23.89 19.70
C GLU A 421 -26.76 -25.27 19.35
N GLN A 422 -27.62 -26.29 19.23
CA GLN A 422 -27.22 -27.61 18.76
C GLN A 422 -26.62 -27.53 17.34
N HIS A 423 -27.28 -26.82 16.42
CA HIS A 423 -26.80 -26.61 15.07
C HIS A 423 -25.46 -25.87 15.07
N ARG A 424 -25.36 -24.74 15.78
CA ARG A 424 -24.14 -23.95 15.90
C ARG A 424 -22.97 -24.80 16.39
N ARG A 425 -23.13 -25.49 17.54
CA ARG A 425 -22.08 -26.33 18.12
C ARG A 425 -21.66 -27.46 17.19
N GLY A 426 -22.61 -28.08 16.49
CA GLY A 426 -22.34 -29.10 15.47
C GLY A 426 -21.43 -28.57 14.36
N VAL A 427 -21.74 -27.40 13.80
CA VAL A 427 -20.91 -26.75 12.77
C VAL A 427 -19.49 -26.47 13.28
N LEU A 428 -19.35 -25.95 14.50
CA LEU A 428 -18.05 -25.64 15.09
C LEU A 428 -17.19 -26.90 15.26
N GLU A 429 -17.76 -27.95 15.84
CA GLU A 429 -17.04 -29.20 16.10
C GLU A 429 -16.67 -29.94 14.82
N GLU A 430 -17.56 -29.97 13.83
CA GLU A 430 -17.28 -30.58 12.53
C GLU A 430 -16.13 -29.84 11.83
N ARG A 431 -16.20 -28.50 11.77
CA ARG A 431 -15.15 -27.67 11.17
C ARG A 431 -13.82 -27.81 11.91
N GLY A 432 -13.83 -27.84 13.24
CA GLY A 432 -12.63 -28.04 14.05
C GLY A 432 -11.98 -29.41 13.86
N LYS A 433 -12.79 -30.47 13.82
CA LYS A 433 -12.32 -31.83 13.50
C LYS A 433 -11.74 -31.91 12.09
N MET A 434 -12.41 -31.29 11.11
CA MET A 434 -11.90 -31.23 9.73
C MET A 434 -10.56 -30.50 9.66
N ALA A 435 -10.43 -29.33 10.30
CA ALA A 435 -9.17 -28.59 10.35
C ALA A 435 -8.03 -29.43 10.94
N LEU A 436 -8.26 -30.05 12.11
CA LEU A 436 -7.26 -30.94 12.73
C LEU A 436 -6.87 -32.11 11.83
N ASN A 437 -7.84 -32.73 11.15
CA ASN A 437 -7.59 -33.84 10.24
C ASN A 437 -6.80 -33.39 9.00
N THR A 438 -7.11 -32.22 8.45
CA THR A 438 -6.35 -31.62 7.34
C THR A 438 -4.91 -31.36 7.78
N ASP A 439 -4.70 -30.74 8.93
CA ASP A 439 -3.35 -30.38 9.42
C ASP A 439 -2.49 -31.61 9.64
N LYS A 440 -3.05 -32.64 10.29
CA LYS A 440 -2.37 -33.94 10.46
C LYS A 440 -2.16 -34.65 9.12
N GLY A 441 -3.11 -34.52 8.19
CA GLY A 441 -3.02 -35.10 6.85
C GLY A 441 -1.85 -34.55 6.03
N VAL A 442 -1.52 -33.26 6.20
CA VAL A 442 -0.33 -32.62 5.62
C VAL A 442 0.91 -32.72 6.52
N ARG A 443 0.87 -33.58 7.55
CA ARG A 443 1.99 -33.91 8.46
C ARG A 443 2.47 -32.77 9.34
N ILE A 444 1.61 -31.81 9.67
CA ILE A 444 1.88 -30.85 10.75
C ILE A 444 1.78 -31.58 12.10
N ASP A 445 2.76 -31.41 12.97
CA ASP A 445 2.64 -31.84 14.37
C ASP A 445 1.81 -30.81 15.15
N VAL A 446 0.52 -31.10 15.30
CA VAL A 446 -0.41 -30.23 16.04
C VAL A 446 -0.34 -30.56 17.53
N ILE A 447 0.15 -29.60 18.31
CA ILE A 447 0.44 -29.74 19.74
C ILE A 447 -0.54 -28.86 20.50
N GLN A 448 -1.35 -29.47 21.36
CA GLN A 448 -2.18 -28.69 22.27
C GLN A 448 -1.32 -28.14 23.41
N GLY A 449 -1.31 -26.82 23.60
CA GLY A 449 -0.60 -26.18 24.71
C GLY A 449 -0.37 -24.69 24.53
N PHE A 450 0.33 -24.09 25.49
CA PHE A 450 0.84 -22.72 25.40
C PHE A 450 2.33 -22.74 25.12
N ALA A 451 2.83 -21.84 24.27
CA ALA A 451 4.26 -21.71 24.03
C ALA A 451 4.80 -20.36 24.52
N TRP A 452 6.03 -20.36 25.02
CA TRP A 452 6.81 -19.14 25.28
C TRP A 452 8.27 -19.32 24.90
N PHE A 453 8.90 -18.22 24.52
CA PHE A 453 10.31 -18.20 24.17
C PHE A 453 11.18 -18.36 25.42
N GLU A 454 12.15 -19.26 25.34
CA GLU A 454 13.26 -19.39 26.29
C GLU A 454 14.54 -18.79 25.72
N THR A 455 14.70 -18.86 24.40
CA THR A 455 15.74 -18.17 23.61
C THR A 455 15.17 -17.80 22.24
N GLU A 456 15.98 -17.17 21.37
CA GLU A 456 15.61 -16.87 19.98
C GLU A 456 15.34 -18.12 19.10
N HIS A 457 15.77 -19.31 19.51
CA HIS A 457 15.61 -20.57 18.76
C HIS A 457 15.02 -21.72 19.61
N ARG A 458 14.49 -21.42 20.80
CA ARG A 458 13.90 -22.43 21.69
C ARG A 458 12.65 -21.91 22.37
N ILE A 459 11.58 -22.71 22.31
CA ILE A 459 10.35 -22.50 23.08
C ILE A 459 10.15 -23.63 24.10
N PHE A 460 9.43 -23.32 25.18
CA PHE A 460 8.78 -24.32 26.01
C PHE A 460 7.29 -24.39 25.66
N VAL A 461 6.77 -25.60 25.48
CA VAL A 461 5.34 -25.85 25.27
C VAL A 461 4.74 -26.47 26.53
N ASP A 462 3.92 -25.70 27.22
CA ASP A 462 3.21 -26.06 28.44
C ASP A 462 1.89 -26.78 28.14
N THR A 463 1.70 -27.94 28.77
CA THR A 463 0.52 -28.79 28.63
C THR A 463 -0.24 -28.99 29.95
N SER A 464 0.23 -28.39 31.05
CA SER A 464 -0.25 -28.62 32.42
C SER A 464 -1.75 -28.35 32.63
N ARG A 465 -2.36 -27.50 31.81
CA ARG A 465 -3.78 -27.10 31.94
C ARG A 465 -4.63 -27.36 30.70
N ASN A 466 -4.18 -28.21 29.79
CA ASN A 466 -4.92 -28.52 28.57
C ASN A 466 -6.37 -28.97 28.84
N SER A 467 -7.32 -28.34 28.15
CA SER A 467 -8.74 -28.68 28.21
C SER A 467 -9.16 -29.57 27.03
N LYS A 468 -10.10 -30.50 27.27
CA LYS A 468 -10.74 -31.26 26.18
C LYS A 468 -11.97 -30.57 25.60
N ASP A 469 -12.44 -29.49 26.24
CA ASP A 469 -13.59 -28.71 25.76
C ASP A 469 -13.12 -27.65 24.76
N PRO A 470 -13.46 -27.75 23.46
CA PRO A 470 -13.06 -26.75 22.47
C PRO A 470 -13.85 -25.44 22.57
N HIS A 471 -14.98 -25.43 23.28
CA HIS A 471 -15.86 -24.26 23.39
C HIS A 471 -15.38 -23.28 24.45
N GLN A 472 -14.42 -23.66 25.30
CA GLN A 472 -13.85 -22.81 26.34
C GLN A 472 -12.38 -22.51 26.05
N ARG A 473 -11.94 -21.29 26.39
CA ARG A 473 -10.52 -20.94 26.32
C ARG A 473 -9.78 -21.63 27.45
N THR A 474 -8.70 -22.33 27.12
CA THR A 474 -7.84 -22.97 28.11
C THR A 474 -7.15 -21.90 28.97
N PRO A 475 -7.13 -22.02 30.31
CA PRO A 475 -6.34 -21.13 31.16
C PRO A 475 -4.84 -21.29 30.89
N LEU A 476 -4.06 -20.22 31.10
CA LEU A 476 -2.60 -20.29 31.09
C LEU A 476 -2.11 -21.36 32.09
N GLY A 477 -1.19 -22.21 31.63
CA GLY A 477 -0.57 -23.23 32.46
C GLY A 477 0.45 -22.65 33.46
N ASP A 478 0.94 -23.51 34.34
CA ASP A 478 1.92 -23.17 35.38
C ASP A 478 3.34 -23.68 35.07
N GLY A 479 3.55 -24.24 33.87
CA GLY A 479 4.83 -24.77 33.42
C GLY A 479 5.27 -26.06 34.11
N SER A 480 4.40 -26.73 34.87
CA SER A 480 4.72 -27.99 35.57
C SER A 480 4.83 -29.20 34.63
N GLU A 481 4.17 -29.16 33.47
CA GLU A 481 4.19 -30.21 32.45
C GLU A 481 4.40 -29.59 31.07
N GLY A 482 5.25 -30.20 30.25
CA GLY A 482 5.50 -29.68 28.91
C GLY A 482 6.74 -30.28 28.25
N ARG A 483 7.17 -29.66 27.14
CA ARG A 483 8.40 -30.03 26.43
C ARG A 483 9.11 -28.81 25.85
N HIS A 484 10.44 -28.91 25.76
CA HIS A 484 11.27 -27.94 25.06
C HIS A 484 11.34 -28.29 23.57
N ILE A 485 11.25 -27.29 22.70
CA ILE A 485 11.32 -27.45 21.25
C ILE A 485 12.31 -26.43 20.69
N THR A 486 13.29 -26.91 19.93
CA THR A 486 14.18 -26.08 19.12
C THR A 486 13.63 -25.90 17.70
N PHE A 487 13.87 -24.74 17.10
CA PHE A 487 13.31 -24.41 15.78
C PHE A 487 14.25 -23.56 14.93
N GLY A 488 14.14 -23.70 13.61
CA GLY A 488 14.79 -22.82 12.65
C GLY A 488 14.12 -21.45 12.59
N CYS A 489 12.83 -21.41 12.25
CA CYS A 489 12.00 -20.20 12.26
C CYS A 489 10.80 -20.33 13.21
N ALA A 490 10.27 -19.18 13.66
CA ALA A 490 9.01 -19.12 14.41
C ALA A 490 8.01 -18.16 13.74
N VAL A 491 6.74 -18.52 13.76
CA VAL A 491 5.62 -17.66 13.32
C VAL A 491 4.67 -17.45 14.49
N ILE A 492 4.55 -16.22 14.96
CA ILE A 492 3.67 -15.83 16.05
C ILE A 492 2.31 -15.46 15.47
N ALA A 493 1.28 -16.26 15.79
CA ALA A 493 -0.09 -16.13 15.29
C ALA A 493 -1.13 -16.23 16.42
N THR A 494 -0.81 -15.68 17.59
CA THR A 494 -1.62 -15.83 18.82
C THR A 494 -2.92 -15.03 18.85
N GLY A 495 -3.14 -14.17 17.85
CA GLY A 495 -4.35 -13.34 17.73
C GLY A 495 -4.48 -12.27 18.83
N ALA A 496 -5.71 -11.81 19.06
CA ALA A 496 -6.01 -10.77 20.04
C ALA A 496 -7.37 -11.05 20.72
N PRO A 497 -7.40 -11.35 22.04
CA PRO A 497 -8.66 -11.52 22.77
C PRO A 497 -9.44 -10.19 22.92
N PRO A 498 -10.72 -10.25 23.34
CA PRO A 498 -11.53 -9.05 23.59
C PRO A 498 -10.89 -8.15 24.65
N PHE A 499 -10.90 -6.84 24.39
CA PHE A 499 -10.41 -5.83 25.32
C PHE A 499 -11.58 -5.24 26.12
N VAL A 500 -11.44 -5.25 27.45
CA VAL A 500 -12.42 -4.65 28.37
C VAL A 500 -11.81 -3.41 29.04
N PRO A 501 -12.37 -2.20 28.82
CA PRO A 501 -11.87 -0.99 29.44
C PRO A 501 -12.14 -0.98 30.96
N PRO A 502 -11.38 -0.20 31.75
CA PRO A 502 -11.53 -0.10 33.20
C PRO A 502 -12.76 0.72 33.61
N VAL A 503 -13.95 0.30 33.18
CA VAL A 503 -15.24 0.87 33.58
C VAL A 503 -15.62 0.28 34.95
N PRO A 504 -16.04 1.11 35.93
CA PRO A 504 -16.50 0.60 37.22
C PRO A 504 -17.60 -0.47 37.08
N GLY A 505 -17.40 -1.64 37.70
CA GLY A 505 -18.31 -2.78 37.64
C GLY A 505 -18.18 -3.68 36.41
N ALA A 506 -17.28 -3.38 35.47
CA ALA A 506 -17.08 -4.21 34.28
C ALA A 506 -16.37 -5.53 34.61
N HIS A 507 -15.28 -5.50 35.37
CA HIS A 507 -14.53 -6.71 35.73
C HIS A 507 -15.32 -7.61 36.67
N GLU A 508 -15.99 -7.03 37.68
CA GLU A 508 -16.91 -7.75 38.58
C GLU A 508 -18.10 -8.33 37.79
N GLY A 509 -18.53 -7.62 36.74
CA GLY A 509 -19.53 -8.08 35.80
C GLY A 509 -19.07 -9.29 34.98
N LEU A 510 -17.81 -9.32 34.52
CA LEU A 510 -17.23 -10.47 33.82
C LEU A 510 -17.16 -11.69 34.74
N GLU A 511 -16.62 -11.52 35.95
CA GLU A 511 -16.47 -12.59 36.94
C GLU A 511 -17.81 -13.22 37.32
N SER A 512 -18.86 -12.40 37.47
CA SER A 512 -20.21 -12.87 37.78
C SER A 512 -20.98 -13.42 36.58
N GLY A 513 -20.53 -13.18 35.34
CA GLY A 513 -21.22 -13.52 34.09
C GLY A 513 -22.32 -12.54 33.67
N GLY A 514 -22.42 -11.37 34.31
CA GLY A 514 -23.39 -10.32 33.95
C GLY A 514 -22.91 -9.44 32.79
N VAL A 515 -21.60 -9.33 32.62
CA VAL A 515 -20.94 -8.72 31.45
C VAL A 515 -20.34 -9.84 30.62
N LEU A 516 -20.61 -9.81 29.33
CA LEU A 516 -20.20 -10.81 28.36
C LEU A 516 -19.25 -10.18 27.36
N THR A 517 -18.38 -10.98 26.75
CA THR A 517 -17.50 -10.57 25.65
C THR A 517 -17.74 -11.50 24.46
N SER A 518 -17.00 -11.31 23.36
CA SER A 518 -16.93 -12.28 22.28
C SER A 518 -16.44 -13.66 22.74
N ASP A 519 -15.80 -13.79 23.90
CA ASP A 519 -15.41 -15.11 24.42
C ASP A 519 -16.56 -15.83 25.14
N THR A 520 -17.47 -15.08 25.79
CA THR A 520 -18.42 -15.65 26.76
C THR A 520 -19.89 -15.59 26.33
N VAL A 521 -20.25 -14.78 25.34
CA VAL A 521 -21.65 -14.62 24.88
C VAL A 521 -22.29 -15.94 24.41
N TRP A 522 -21.48 -16.89 23.93
CA TRP A 522 -21.93 -18.17 23.37
C TRP A 522 -22.49 -19.16 24.39
N SER A 523 -22.37 -18.86 25.69
CA SER A 523 -22.86 -19.71 26.79
C SER A 523 -24.20 -19.25 27.36
N LEU A 524 -24.89 -18.32 26.68
CA LEU A 524 -26.20 -17.83 27.10
C LEU A 524 -27.23 -18.98 27.13
N PRO A 525 -27.98 -19.15 28.23
CA PRO A 525 -28.94 -20.25 28.36
C PRO A 525 -30.22 -20.04 27.53
N LYS A 526 -30.50 -18.78 27.15
CA LYS A 526 -31.64 -18.37 26.33
C LYS A 526 -31.41 -16.96 25.80
N VAL A 527 -32.19 -16.55 24.80
CA VAL A 527 -32.26 -15.16 24.32
C VAL A 527 -32.65 -14.23 25.49
N PRO A 528 -31.87 -13.17 25.77
CA PRO A 528 -32.23 -12.18 26.77
C PRO A 528 -33.43 -11.35 26.29
N LYS A 529 -34.29 -10.91 27.21
CA LYS A 529 -35.37 -9.97 26.90
C LYS A 529 -34.85 -8.56 26.66
N LYS A 530 -33.80 -8.17 27.41
CA LYS A 530 -33.16 -6.86 27.29
C LYS A 530 -31.64 -6.99 27.29
N LEU A 531 -30.97 -6.30 26.38
CA LEU A 531 -29.52 -6.41 26.20
C LEU A 531 -28.87 -5.03 26.09
N GLY A 532 -27.85 -4.77 26.89
CA GLY A 532 -26.94 -3.64 26.67
C GLY A 532 -25.77 -4.08 25.80
N VAL A 533 -25.33 -3.26 24.87
CA VAL A 533 -24.12 -3.47 24.06
C VAL A 533 -23.26 -2.22 24.16
N ILE A 534 -21.98 -2.38 24.50
CA ILE A 534 -21.01 -1.29 24.59
C ILE A 534 -19.99 -1.46 23.47
N GLY A 535 -19.87 -0.46 22.60
CA GLY A 535 -19.03 -0.47 21.42
C GLY A 535 -19.83 -0.73 20.15
N GLY A 536 -19.75 0.21 19.21
CA GLY A 536 -20.37 0.21 17.88
C GLY A 536 -19.40 -0.19 16.76
N GLY A 537 -18.40 -1.01 17.07
CA GLY A 537 -17.60 -1.70 16.05
C GLY A 537 -18.37 -2.90 15.46
N ALA A 538 -17.76 -3.61 14.51
CA ALA A 538 -18.40 -4.72 13.79
C ALA A 538 -19.07 -5.75 14.71
N ILE A 539 -18.36 -6.23 15.74
CA ILE A 539 -18.88 -7.22 16.70
C ILE A 539 -20.12 -6.69 17.43
N GLY A 540 -20.07 -5.45 17.93
CA GLY A 540 -21.16 -4.86 18.69
C GLY A 540 -22.41 -4.66 17.83
N MET A 541 -22.23 -4.17 16.60
CA MET A 541 -23.32 -3.97 15.64
C MET A 541 -23.97 -5.29 15.22
N GLU A 542 -23.18 -6.32 14.92
CA GLU A 542 -23.71 -7.66 14.59
C GLU A 542 -24.47 -8.27 15.77
N MET A 543 -23.90 -8.24 16.98
CA MET A 543 -24.57 -8.77 18.17
C MET A 543 -25.87 -8.02 18.47
N ALA A 544 -25.86 -6.69 18.36
CA ALA A 544 -27.05 -5.88 18.61
C ALA A 544 -28.21 -6.26 17.68
N GLN A 545 -27.95 -6.40 16.38
CA GLN A 545 -28.99 -6.82 15.43
C GLN A 545 -29.42 -8.26 15.59
N ILE A 546 -28.48 -9.21 15.79
CA ILE A 546 -28.83 -10.62 15.98
C ILE A 546 -29.82 -10.78 17.14
N PHE A 547 -29.54 -10.13 18.27
CA PHE A 547 -30.44 -10.19 19.42
C PHE A 547 -31.73 -9.41 19.22
N GLN A 548 -31.72 -8.26 18.53
CA GLN A 548 -32.96 -7.55 18.17
C GLN A 548 -33.85 -8.40 17.26
N ASP A 549 -33.31 -9.09 16.26
CA ASP A 549 -34.05 -9.98 15.37
C ASP A 549 -34.59 -11.23 16.11
N PHE A 550 -33.89 -11.68 17.16
CA PHE A 550 -34.41 -12.70 18.09
C PHE A 550 -35.46 -12.16 19.08
N GLY A 551 -35.77 -10.87 19.04
CA GLY A 551 -36.83 -10.21 19.82
C GLY A 551 -36.37 -9.55 21.12
N SER A 552 -35.06 -9.39 21.34
CA SER A 552 -34.53 -8.62 22.47
C SER A 552 -34.76 -7.12 22.29
N GLN A 553 -35.04 -6.39 23.37
CA GLN A 553 -34.87 -4.94 23.39
C GLN A 553 -33.40 -4.60 23.64
N VAL A 554 -32.74 -3.99 22.66
CA VAL A 554 -31.30 -3.73 22.65
C VAL A 554 -31.00 -2.24 22.76
N LEU A 555 -30.08 -1.89 23.66
CA LEU A 555 -29.44 -0.58 23.69
C LEU A 555 -27.97 -0.74 23.34
N LEU A 556 -27.53 -0.14 22.23
CA LEU A 556 -26.13 -0.02 21.88
C LEU A 556 -25.62 1.39 22.23
N VAL A 557 -24.50 1.46 22.95
CA VAL A 557 -23.80 2.71 23.26
C VAL A 557 -22.40 2.70 22.64
N GLU A 558 -22.07 3.75 21.90
CA GLU A 558 -20.76 3.98 21.29
C GLU A 558 -20.15 5.29 21.81
N GLY A 559 -18.89 5.24 22.21
CA GLY A 559 -18.18 6.40 22.77
C GLY A 559 -17.76 7.45 21.75
N ARG A 560 -17.55 7.03 20.50
CA ARG A 560 -17.26 7.90 19.35
C ARG A 560 -18.55 8.49 18.79
N ASP A 561 -18.38 9.51 17.96
CA ASP A 561 -19.46 10.21 17.26
C ASP A 561 -20.20 9.33 16.24
N ARG A 562 -19.52 8.30 15.72
CA ARG A 562 -20.07 7.33 14.76
C ARG A 562 -19.70 5.89 15.08
N VAL A 563 -20.53 4.97 14.59
CA VAL A 563 -20.26 3.52 14.55
C VAL A 563 -19.40 3.16 13.33
N LEU A 564 -18.89 1.92 13.33
CA LEU A 564 -18.13 1.31 12.23
C LEU A 564 -17.04 2.22 11.70
N ALA A 565 -15.97 2.38 12.47
CA ALA A 565 -14.90 3.32 12.15
C ALA A 565 -14.18 2.97 10.82
N GLU A 566 -14.19 1.69 10.46
CA GLU A 566 -13.48 1.11 9.31
C GLU A 566 -14.18 1.39 7.97
N VAL A 567 -15.50 1.64 7.97
CA VAL A 567 -16.25 1.92 6.74
C VAL A 567 -16.39 3.43 6.48
N GLU A 568 -16.71 3.77 5.23
CA GLU A 568 -16.99 5.15 4.83
C GLU A 568 -18.07 5.79 5.73
N PRO A 569 -17.90 7.07 6.14
CA PRO A 569 -18.85 7.76 7.02
C PRO A 569 -20.30 7.75 6.52
N GLU A 570 -20.50 7.80 5.21
CA GLU A 570 -21.84 7.76 4.61
C GLU A 570 -22.52 6.40 4.73
N ILE A 571 -21.74 5.30 4.71
CA ILE A 571 -22.24 3.95 4.92
C ILE A 571 -22.64 3.77 6.38
N ALA A 572 -21.78 4.16 7.32
CA ALA A 572 -22.10 4.09 8.76
C ALA A 572 -23.34 4.91 9.11
N LYS A 573 -23.48 6.10 8.53
CA LYS A 573 -24.65 6.98 8.71
C LYS A 573 -25.93 6.36 8.14
N ALA A 574 -25.87 5.83 6.91
CA ALA A 574 -27.03 5.21 6.27
C ALA A 574 -27.50 3.97 7.03
N LEU A 575 -26.57 3.11 7.48
CA LEU A 575 -26.90 1.96 8.32
C LEU A 575 -27.54 2.41 9.64
N THR A 576 -26.95 3.40 10.32
CA THR A 576 -27.49 3.92 11.59
C THR A 576 -28.93 4.43 11.43
N ALA A 577 -29.24 5.10 10.31
CA ALA A 577 -30.60 5.57 10.04
C ALA A 577 -31.58 4.39 9.92
N VAL A 578 -31.23 3.36 9.14
CA VAL A 578 -32.06 2.15 8.96
C VAL A 578 -32.29 1.44 10.30
N LEU A 579 -31.26 1.31 11.13
CA LEU A 579 -31.37 0.58 12.40
C LEU A 579 -32.18 1.31 13.46
N ASN A 580 -32.21 2.64 13.43
CA ASN A 580 -33.02 3.43 14.36
C ASN A 580 -34.52 3.42 14.02
N GLU A 581 -34.92 2.87 12.87
CA GLU A 581 -36.34 2.67 12.54
C GLU A 581 -36.95 1.49 13.33
N ASP A 582 -36.14 0.55 13.81
CA ASP A 582 -36.62 -0.58 14.60
C ASP A 582 -36.88 -0.17 16.07
N PRO A 583 -38.10 -0.40 16.60
CA PRO A 583 -38.44 0.00 17.98
C PRO A 583 -37.70 -0.80 19.06
N ASN A 584 -37.09 -1.93 18.72
CA ASN A 584 -36.36 -2.79 19.64
C ASN A 584 -34.85 -2.52 19.65
N LEU A 585 -34.32 -1.66 18.77
CA LEU A 585 -32.91 -1.28 18.75
C LEU A 585 -32.74 0.22 18.92
N THR A 586 -32.08 0.63 20.01
CA THR A 586 -31.69 2.03 20.22
C THR A 586 -30.18 2.15 20.11
N LEU A 587 -29.71 3.05 19.25
CA LEU A 587 -28.30 3.33 19.07
C LEU A 587 -27.96 4.74 19.57
N VAL A 588 -27.03 4.82 20.52
CA VAL A 588 -26.57 6.10 21.10
C VAL A 588 -25.07 6.25 20.87
N THR A 589 -24.68 7.24 20.08
CA THR A 589 -23.26 7.60 19.88
C THR A 589 -22.85 8.74 20.82
N SER A 590 -21.56 9.03 20.87
CA SER A 590 -20.95 10.01 21.80
C SER A 590 -21.28 9.74 23.27
N ALA A 591 -21.55 8.48 23.63
CA ALA A 591 -22.00 8.08 24.94
C ALA A 591 -20.83 7.68 25.85
N LYS A 592 -20.77 8.24 27.05
CA LYS A 592 -19.73 7.89 28.05
C LYS A 592 -20.30 6.91 29.06
N VAL A 593 -19.87 5.64 28.99
CA VAL A 593 -20.24 4.63 30.00
C VAL A 593 -19.60 5.01 31.33
N LYS A 594 -20.40 5.09 32.40
CA LYS A 594 -19.96 5.51 33.74
C LYS A 594 -19.86 4.35 34.72
N GLN A 595 -20.81 3.41 34.64
CA GLN A 595 -20.87 2.30 35.60
C GLN A 595 -21.73 1.16 35.08
N LEU A 596 -21.30 -0.07 35.39
CA LEU A 596 -22.09 -1.29 35.32
C LEU A 596 -22.38 -1.80 36.73
N LYS A 597 -23.58 -2.32 36.98
CA LYS A 597 -23.92 -2.92 38.28
C LYS A 597 -25.05 -3.92 38.15
N GLY A 598 -25.09 -4.88 39.06
CA GLY A 598 -26.17 -5.87 39.14
C GLY A 598 -25.63 -7.29 39.16
N LYS A 599 -26.47 -8.23 38.74
CA LYS A 599 -26.16 -9.66 38.60
C LYS A 599 -26.66 -10.15 37.24
N PRO A 600 -26.15 -11.27 36.71
CA PRO A 600 -26.69 -11.90 35.50
C PRO A 600 -28.23 -11.97 35.52
N GLY A 601 -28.88 -11.55 34.44
CA GLY A 601 -30.34 -11.45 34.32
C GLY A 601 -30.97 -10.19 34.93
N ALA A 602 -30.17 -9.30 35.57
CA ALA A 602 -30.64 -8.06 36.19
C ALA A 602 -29.52 -7.01 36.29
N MET A 603 -28.87 -6.73 35.16
CA MET A 603 -27.83 -5.71 35.02
C MET A 603 -28.41 -4.31 34.83
N THR A 604 -27.61 -3.30 35.16
CA THR A 604 -27.90 -1.89 34.86
C THR A 604 -26.67 -1.24 34.22
N LEU A 605 -26.86 -0.73 33.00
CA LEU A 605 -25.91 0.09 32.26
C LEU A 605 -26.18 1.57 32.55
N VAL A 606 -25.19 2.29 33.07
CA VAL A 606 -25.27 3.73 33.32
C VAL A 606 -24.30 4.46 32.40
N TYR A 607 -24.79 5.44 31.66
CA TYR A 607 -24.00 6.24 30.72
C TYR A 607 -24.43 7.71 30.73
N GLU A 608 -23.59 8.59 30.21
CA GLU A 608 -23.93 9.96 29.85
C GLU A 608 -24.09 10.04 28.32
N ASP A 609 -25.16 10.66 27.85
CA ASP A 609 -25.39 10.90 26.41
C ASP A 609 -24.54 12.07 25.89
N ALA A 610 -24.72 12.42 24.61
CA ALA A 610 -23.99 13.50 23.94
C ALA A 610 -24.20 14.87 24.62
N GLU A 611 -25.36 15.08 25.24
CA GLU A 611 -25.72 16.27 26.01
C GLU A 611 -25.17 16.26 27.45
N GLY A 612 -24.47 15.18 27.85
CA GLY A 612 -23.94 15.00 29.20
C GLY A 612 -25.01 14.63 30.23
N LYS A 613 -26.22 14.27 29.80
CA LYS A 613 -27.30 13.86 30.69
C LYS A 613 -27.12 12.40 31.07
N LYS A 614 -27.26 12.13 32.37
CA LYS A 614 -27.14 10.77 32.92
C LYS A 614 -28.37 9.93 32.55
N GLN A 615 -28.11 8.81 31.90
CA GLN A 615 -29.09 7.81 31.50
C GLN A 615 -28.83 6.48 32.22
N SER A 616 -29.87 5.64 32.32
CA SER A 616 -29.73 4.28 32.85
C SER A 616 -30.62 3.31 32.11
N PHE A 617 -30.09 2.14 31.78
CA PHE A 617 -30.80 1.07 31.10
C PHE A 617 -30.72 -0.23 31.90
N ARG A 618 -31.87 -0.75 32.31
CA ARG A 618 -31.98 -2.06 32.97
C ARG A 618 -32.05 -3.14 31.91
N CYS A 619 -31.15 -4.11 31.98
CA CYS A 619 -31.00 -5.20 31.01
C CYS A 619 -30.72 -6.52 31.71
N ASP A 620 -30.85 -7.62 30.99
CA ASP A 620 -30.52 -8.94 31.52
C ASP A 620 -28.99 -9.12 31.54
N TYR A 621 -28.31 -8.71 30.46
CA TYR A 621 -26.86 -8.81 30.30
C TYR A 621 -26.31 -7.57 29.58
N VAL A 622 -25.00 -7.37 29.67
CA VAL A 622 -24.26 -6.37 28.89
C VAL A 622 -23.18 -7.06 28.07
N ILE A 623 -23.13 -6.85 26.76
CA ILE A 623 -22.00 -7.26 25.91
C ILE A 623 -20.99 -6.12 25.83
N MET A 624 -19.74 -6.41 26.16
CA MET A 624 -18.59 -5.54 25.98
C MET A 624 -17.91 -5.86 24.64
N ALA A 625 -18.12 -5.00 23.64
CA ALA A 625 -17.60 -5.10 22.28
C ALA A 625 -16.67 -3.92 21.95
N THR A 626 -15.78 -3.58 22.88
CA THR A 626 -14.91 -2.38 22.84
C THR A 626 -13.58 -2.60 22.12
N GLY A 627 -13.55 -3.53 21.15
CA GLY A 627 -12.36 -3.91 20.40
C GLY A 627 -11.58 -5.08 21.02
N LYS A 628 -10.42 -5.35 20.45
CA LYS A 628 -9.53 -6.45 20.84
C LYS A 628 -8.12 -5.94 21.10
N ARG A 629 -7.32 -6.70 21.85
CA ARG A 629 -5.92 -6.36 22.12
C ARG A 629 -5.07 -7.62 22.27
N PRO A 630 -3.90 -7.71 21.60
CA PRO A 630 -2.97 -8.82 21.80
C PRO A 630 -2.55 -8.96 23.26
N VAL A 631 -2.33 -10.20 23.70
CA VAL A 631 -1.77 -10.53 25.01
C VAL A 631 -0.40 -11.15 24.78
N LEU A 632 0.65 -10.39 25.09
CA LEU A 632 2.04 -10.72 24.69
C LEU A 632 2.89 -11.24 25.86
N ASP A 633 2.59 -10.84 27.09
CA ASP A 633 3.37 -11.22 28.28
C ASP A 633 3.64 -12.73 28.39
N PRO A 634 2.66 -13.63 28.12
CA PRO A 634 2.89 -15.06 28.18
C PRO A 634 3.93 -15.57 27.18
N LEU A 635 4.15 -14.89 26.05
CA LEU A 635 5.10 -15.32 25.02
C LEU A 635 6.56 -15.09 25.43
N ARG A 636 6.83 -14.21 26.41
CA ARG A 636 8.19 -13.85 26.87
C ARG A 636 9.12 -13.38 25.73
N LEU A 637 8.61 -12.48 24.89
CA LEU A 637 9.26 -12.01 23.67
C LEU A 637 10.67 -11.43 23.87
N ASP A 638 10.96 -10.88 25.06
CA ASP A 638 12.29 -10.38 25.43
C ASP A 638 13.37 -11.46 25.31
N ASN A 639 13.05 -12.73 25.60
CA ASN A 639 14.00 -13.85 25.48
C ASN A 639 14.40 -14.14 24.03
N ALA A 640 13.60 -13.68 23.07
CA ALA A 640 13.85 -13.82 21.65
C ALA A 640 14.23 -12.49 20.97
N GLY A 641 14.24 -11.36 21.71
CA GLY A 641 14.58 -10.05 21.18
C GLY A 641 13.53 -9.44 20.24
N VAL A 642 12.28 -9.91 20.27
CA VAL A 642 11.20 -9.42 19.39
C VAL A 642 10.65 -8.09 19.90
N ALA A 643 10.64 -7.08 19.04
CA ALA A 643 10.20 -5.73 19.36
C ALA A 643 8.67 -5.61 19.39
N VAL A 644 8.19 -4.94 20.43
CA VAL A 644 6.77 -4.60 20.65
C VAL A 644 6.62 -3.09 20.67
N GLU A 645 5.60 -2.57 20.00
CA GLU A 645 5.28 -1.15 20.01
C GLU A 645 3.76 -0.99 20.12
N ASN A 646 3.29 -0.08 20.98
CA ASN A 646 1.86 0.17 21.18
C ASN A 646 1.03 -1.10 21.50
N GLY A 647 1.65 -2.10 22.12
CA GLY A 647 1.00 -3.36 22.51
C GLY A 647 0.78 -4.36 21.37
N VAL A 648 1.45 -4.18 20.22
CA VAL A 648 1.43 -5.13 19.09
C VAL A 648 2.86 -5.51 18.69
N ILE A 649 3.03 -6.68 18.07
CA ILE A 649 4.32 -7.08 17.49
C ILE A 649 4.53 -6.32 16.18
N LYS A 650 5.71 -5.72 16.00
CA LYS A 650 6.04 -5.08 14.72
C LYS A 650 6.46 -6.12 13.70
N ALA A 651 5.79 -6.10 12.55
CA ALA A 651 6.12 -6.90 11.39
C ALA A 651 6.15 -6.02 10.13
N ASP A 652 7.07 -6.32 9.23
CA ASP A 652 7.16 -5.66 7.92
C ASP A 652 6.10 -6.20 6.93
N LYS A 653 6.12 -5.71 5.68
CA LYS A 653 5.21 -6.17 4.61
C LYS A 653 5.43 -7.63 4.21
N ARG A 654 6.48 -8.27 4.69
CA ARG A 654 6.80 -9.69 4.49
C ARG A 654 6.54 -10.50 5.76
N CYS A 655 5.82 -9.90 6.72
CA CYS A 655 5.43 -10.47 8.01
C CYS A 655 6.62 -10.81 8.92
N ARG A 656 7.81 -10.28 8.66
CA ARG A 656 9.01 -10.51 9.45
C ARG A 656 9.11 -9.49 10.58
N THR A 657 9.53 -9.94 11.77
CA THR A 657 9.82 -9.06 12.90
C THR A 657 11.22 -8.42 12.76
N ASN A 658 11.68 -7.68 13.78
CA ASN A 658 13.07 -7.22 13.83
C ASN A 658 14.09 -8.38 13.98
N VAL A 659 13.64 -9.60 14.31
CA VAL A 659 14.46 -10.81 14.40
C VAL A 659 14.28 -11.61 13.11
N PRO A 660 15.34 -11.85 12.31
CA PRO A 660 15.20 -12.31 10.92
C PRO A 660 14.45 -13.63 10.71
N HIS A 661 14.54 -14.55 11.67
CA HIS A 661 13.91 -15.87 11.64
C HIS A 661 12.60 -15.94 12.45
N ILE A 662 12.11 -14.81 12.96
CA ILE A 662 10.83 -14.73 13.68
C ILE A 662 9.87 -13.83 12.90
N PHE A 663 8.67 -14.36 12.66
CA PHE A 663 7.59 -13.77 11.90
C PHE A 663 6.37 -13.59 12.79
N ALA A 664 5.47 -12.67 12.43
CA ALA A 664 4.22 -12.47 13.13
C ALA A 664 3.08 -12.12 12.16
N VAL A 665 1.90 -12.72 12.38
CA VAL A 665 0.75 -12.61 11.46
C VAL A 665 -0.58 -12.54 12.23
N GLY A 666 -1.59 -11.92 11.62
CA GLY A 666 -2.93 -11.77 12.15
C GLY A 666 -3.04 -10.74 13.26
N ASP A 667 -4.07 -10.85 14.09
CA ASP A 667 -4.44 -9.79 15.05
C ASP A 667 -3.30 -9.40 16.03
N VAL A 668 -2.28 -10.25 16.22
CA VAL A 668 -1.11 -9.97 17.08
C VAL A 668 -0.24 -8.79 16.58
N ILE A 669 -0.29 -8.46 15.29
CA ILE A 669 0.44 -7.34 14.68
C ILE A 669 -0.40 -6.05 14.53
N GLY A 670 -1.68 -6.08 14.93
CA GLY A 670 -2.60 -4.95 14.78
C GLY A 670 -3.18 -4.81 13.36
N GLY A 671 -3.49 -3.57 12.96
CA GLY A 671 -4.14 -3.28 11.67
C GLY A 671 -5.60 -3.77 11.62
N TYR A 672 -6.06 -4.17 10.43
CA TYR A 672 -7.36 -4.83 10.28
C TYR A 672 -7.30 -6.27 10.84
N MET A 673 -7.94 -6.46 12.00
CA MET A 673 -8.03 -7.74 12.71
C MET A 673 -9.09 -8.67 12.07
N LEU A 674 -8.81 -9.12 10.85
CA LEU A 674 -9.72 -9.91 10.01
C LEU A 674 -9.10 -11.27 9.69
N ALA A 675 -9.93 -12.31 9.69
CA ALA A 675 -9.48 -13.70 9.50
C ALA A 675 -8.79 -13.95 8.15
N HIS A 676 -9.36 -13.43 7.06
CA HIS A 676 -8.79 -13.57 5.72
C HIS A 676 -7.53 -12.70 5.52
N THR A 677 -7.45 -11.53 6.16
CA THR A 677 -6.20 -10.74 6.24
C THR A 677 -5.11 -11.52 6.97
N ALA A 678 -5.42 -12.13 8.12
CA ALA A 678 -4.50 -13.00 8.84
C ALA A 678 -4.04 -14.19 7.99
N GLY A 679 -4.96 -14.84 7.25
CA GLY A 679 -4.62 -15.93 6.33
C GLY A 679 -3.67 -15.48 5.21
N GLN A 680 -3.92 -14.32 4.60
CA GLN A 680 -3.04 -13.74 3.59
C GLN A 680 -1.65 -13.41 4.15
N GLN A 681 -1.59 -12.83 5.35
CA GLN A 681 -0.32 -12.60 6.06
C GLN A 681 0.40 -13.92 6.36
N GLY A 682 -0.33 -14.98 6.73
CA GLY A 682 0.22 -16.33 6.91
C GLY A 682 0.91 -16.88 5.66
N ARG A 683 0.30 -16.73 4.49
CA ARG A 683 0.88 -17.11 3.19
C ARG A 683 2.10 -16.27 2.84
N VAL A 684 2.05 -14.96 3.10
CA VAL A 684 3.21 -14.06 2.91
C VAL A 684 4.39 -14.46 3.81
N ALA A 685 4.12 -14.80 5.08
CA ALA A 685 5.15 -15.31 5.98
C ALA A 685 5.74 -16.64 5.48
N ALA A 686 4.88 -17.57 5.03
CA ALA A 686 5.32 -18.84 4.47
C ALA A 686 6.21 -18.66 3.23
N ALA A 687 5.75 -17.88 2.24
CA ALA A 687 6.52 -17.50 1.06
C ALA A 687 7.87 -16.88 1.44
N THR A 688 7.88 -15.95 2.40
CA THR A 688 9.13 -15.30 2.86
C THR A 688 10.08 -16.30 3.53
N ILE A 689 9.57 -17.23 4.33
CA ILE A 689 10.37 -18.30 4.95
C ILE A 689 10.97 -19.23 3.89
N LEU A 690 10.23 -19.52 2.81
CA LEU A 690 10.68 -20.33 1.67
C LEU A 690 11.66 -19.57 0.75
N GLY A 691 11.77 -18.24 0.91
CA GLY A 691 12.61 -17.39 0.06
C GLY A 691 11.91 -16.87 -1.20
N GLU A 692 10.59 -16.94 -1.26
CA GLU A 692 9.75 -16.49 -2.36
C GLU A 692 9.35 -15.02 -2.22
N ASP A 693 9.29 -14.31 -3.34
CA ASP A 693 9.00 -12.87 -3.34
C ASP A 693 7.50 -12.58 -3.26
N MET A 694 6.98 -12.53 -2.05
CA MET A 694 5.61 -12.13 -1.75
C MET A 694 5.57 -11.00 -0.71
N SER A 695 4.64 -10.07 -0.85
CA SER A 695 4.41 -8.99 0.11
C SER A 695 2.93 -8.75 0.34
N TYR A 696 2.57 -8.48 1.59
CA TYR A 696 1.23 -8.04 1.99
C TYR A 696 1.03 -6.55 1.67
N ASP A 697 -0.14 -6.23 1.12
CA ASP A 697 -0.58 -4.88 0.81
C ASP A 697 -1.92 -4.59 1.50
N GLU A 698 -1.86 -3.90 2.63
CA GLU A 698 -3.03 -3.45 3.40
C GLU A 698 -3.99 -2.59 2.56
N ALA A 699 -3.50 -1.90 1.52
CA ALA A 699 -4.37 -1.11 0.63
C ALA A 699 -5.29 -1.97 -0.25
N LYS A 700 -5.15 -3.31 -0.21
CA LYS A 700 -6.00 -4.27 -0.91
C LYS A 700 -6.88 -5.10 0.04
N ASP A 701 -6.85 -4.82 1.34
CA ASP A 701 -7.71 -5.52 2.29
C ASP A 701 -9.18 -5.29 2.00
N SER A 702 -9.99 -6.28 2.38
CA SER A 702 -11.44 -6.23 2.32
C SER A 702 -12.05 -6.57 3.67
N GLY A 703 -13.30 -6.16 3.90
CA GLY A 703 -14.03 -6.48 5.11
C GLY A 703 -15.53 -6.46 4.88
N VAL A 704 -16.25 -7.32 5.61
CA VAL A 704 -17.71 -7.36 5.66
C VAL A 704 -18.13 -7.32 7.12
N ILE A 705 -19.03 -6.41 7.43
CA ILE A 705 -19.77 -6.35 8.68
C ILE A 705 -21.17 -6.88 8.39
N PHE A 706 -21.51 -8.01 9.02
CA PHE A 706 -22.71 -8.80 8.72
C PHE A 706 -23.95 -8.25 9.44
N THR A 707 -24.12 -6.93 9.35
CA THR A 707 -25.36 -6.22 9.68
C THR A 707 -26.41 -6.43 8.57
N ARG A 708 -27.63 -5.93 8.76
CA ARG A 708 -28.68 -5.89 7.73
C ARG A 708 -29.15 -4.44 7.53
N PRO A 709 -28.95 -3.83 6.34
CA PRO A 709 -28.10 -4.32 5.25
C PRO A 709 -26.64 -4.48 5.68
N GLU A 710 -25.91 -5.33 4.97
CA GLU A 710 -24.51 -5.60 5.26
C GLU A 710 -23.64 -4.42 4.80
N ALA A 711 -22.65 -4.06 5.61
CA ALA A 711 -21.67 -3.04 5.24
C ALA A 711 -20.37 -3.72 4.83
N GLY A 712 -19.70 -3.22 3.79
CA GLY A 712 -18.43 -3.79 3.36
C GLY A 712 -17.55 -2.80 2.63
N PHE A 713 -16.26 -3.14 2.55
CA PHE A 713 -15.26 -2.36 1.86
C PHE A 713 -14.21 -3.27 1.26
N VAL A 714 -13.62 -2.83 0.16
CA VAL A 714 -12.32 -3.32 -0.30
C VAL A 714 -11.49 -2.15 -0.79
N GLY A 715 -10.21 -2.17 -0.43
CA GLY A 715 -9.25 -1.14 -0.78
C GLY A 715 -9.53 0.22 -0.13
N LEU A 716 -9.10 1.28 -0.82
CA LEU A 716 -9.05 2.62 -0.26
C LEU A 716 -10.42 3.33 -0.31
N SER A 717 -10.80 3.97 0.79
CA SER A 717 -11.83 5.01 0.80
C SER A 717 -11.35 6.27 0.07
N MET A 718 -12.29 7.14 -0.29
CA MET A 718 -11.94 8.43 -0.90
C MET A 718 -11.08 9.29 0.06
N GLU A 719 -11.33 9.20 1.37
CA GLU A 719 -10.54 9.90 2.39
C GLU A 719 -9.12 9.33 2.49
N GLN A 720 -8.98 8.00 2.51
CA GLN A 720 -7.68 7.33 2.54
C GLN A 720 -6.86 7.62 1.27
N ALA A 721 -7.51 7.63 0.10
CA ALA A 721 -6.86 7.97 -1.16
C ALA A 721 -6.30 9.41 -1.13
N LYS A 722 -7.10 10.38 -0.66
CA LYS A 722 -6.65 11.78 -0.49
C LYS A 722 -5.51 11.90 0.52
N ALA A 723 -5.60 11.21 1.65
CA ALA A 723 -4.56 11.22 2.68
C ALA A 723 -3.23 10.65 2.15
N LYS A 724 -3.29 9.72 1.19
CA LYS A 724 -2.13 9.17 0.48
C LYS A 724 -1.67 10.02 -0.72
N GLY A 725 -2.26 11.19 -0.95
CA GLY A 725 -1.90 12.09 -2.06
C GLY A 725 -2.37 11.61 -3.44
N ILE A 726 -3.28 10.63 -3.51
CA ILE A 726 -3.80 10.11 -4.78
C ILE A 726 -4.91 11.03 -5.30
N ASP A 727 -4.79 11.51 -6.54
CA ASP A 727 -5.87 12.25 -7.22
C ASP A 727 -7.00 11.30 -7.66
N ALA A 728 -7.85 10.93 -6.70
CA ALA A 728 -8.93 9.98 -6.91
C ALA A 728 -10.27 10.64 -7.34
N ALA A 729 -11.17 9.82 -7.89
CA ALA A 729 -12.55 10.16 -8.17
C ALA A 729 -13.49 9.04 -7.71
N GLU A 730 -14.69 9.39 -7.27
CA GLU A 730 -15.68 8.42 -6.78
C GLU A 730 -17.02 8.49 -7.50
N VAL A 731 -17.72 7.37 -7.64
CA VAL A 731 -19.10 7.30 -8.13
C VAL A 731 -19.91 6.40 -7.22
N LYS A 732 -21.19 6.71 -7.02
CA LYS A 732 -22.08 5.91 -6.19
C LYS A 732 -23.52 5.91 -6.71
N VAL A 733 -24.27 4.87 -6.38
CA VAL A 733 -25.71 4.75 -6.64
C VAL A 733 -26.40 4.15 -5.41
N PRO A 734 -27.61 4.61 -5.07
CA PRO A 734 -28.39 4.01 -3.99
C PRO A 734 -28.99 2.68 -4.44
N MET A 735 -29.13 1.70 -3.55
CA MET A 735 -29.72 0.40 -3.88
C MET A 735 -31.19 0.51 -4.32
N SER A 736 -31.86 1.61 -3.99
CA SER A 736 -33.23 1.90 -4.41
C SER A 736 -33.41 2.14 -5.92
N VAL A 737 -32.35 2.18 -6.73
CA VAL A 737 -32.47 2.22 -8.20
C VAL A 737 -32.25 0.87 -8.86
N ASP A 738 -31.78 -0.13 -8.09
CA ASP A 738 -31.48 -1.45 -8.60
C ASP A 738 -32.76 -2.29 -8.71
N ALA A 739 -33.01 -2.83 -9.90
CA ALA A 739 -34.23 -3.60 -10.15
C ALA A 739 -34.26 -4.89 -9.32
N LYS A 740 -33.11 -5.55 -9.11
CA LYS A 740 -33.05 -6.78 -8.31
C LYS A 740 -33.38 -6.49 -6.84
N ALA A 741 -32.83 -5.42 -6.27
CA ALA A 741 -33.14 -4.94 -4.92
C ALA A 741 -34.62 -4.53 -4.77
N MET A 742 -35.22 -3.90 -5.79
CA MET A 742 -36.65 -3.60 -5.79
C MET A 742 -37.52 -4.86 -5.75
N ILE A 743 -37.14 -5.89 -6.51
CA ILE A 743 -37.87 -7.17 -6.57
C ILE A 743 -37.89 -7.87 -5.21
N THR A 744 -36.80 -7.77 -4.44
CA THR A 744 -36.67 -8.41 -3.11
C THR A 744 -37.03 -7.50 -1.94
N GLY A 745 -37.22 -6.20 -2.18
CA GLY A 745 -37.46 -5.20 -1.13
C GLY A 745 -36.19 -4.72 -0.41
N GLU A 746 -35.02 -5.16 -0.85
CA GLU A 746 -33.69 -4.93 -0.25
C GLU A 746 -33.07 -3.60 -0.72
N THR A 747 -33.84 -2.51 -0.62
CA THR A 747 -33.53 -1.24 -1.30
C THR A 747 -32.67 -0.27 -0.48
N HIS A 748 -32.29 -0.64 0.75
CA HIS A 748 -31.48 0.21 1.63
C HIS A 748 -30.00 0.23 1.22
N GLY A 749 -29.39 1.40 1.35
CA GLY A 749 -27.95 1.60 1.21
C GLY A 749 -27.50 1.99 -0.20
N LEU A 750 -26.24 1.67 -0.54
CA LEU A 750 -25.55 2.13 -1.74
C LEU A 750 -24.37 1.25 -2.12
N ILE A 751 -23.94 1.35 -3.38
CA ILE A 751 -22.62 0.89 -3.86
C ILE A 751 -21.81 2.09 -4.34
N LYS A 752 -20.52 2.12 -4.00
CA LYS A 752 -19.58 3.18 -4.34
C LYS A 752 -18.28 2.60 -4.89
N ILE A 753 -17.77 3.20 -5.98
CA ILE A 753 -16.45 2.91 -6.57
C ILE A 753 -15.55 4.14 -6.41
N VAL A 754 -14.29 3.91 -6.01
CA VAL A 754 -13.20 4.89 -5.94
C VAL A 754 -12.12 4.48 -6.95
N ALA A 755 -11.71 5.40 -7.81
CA ALA A 755 -10.71 5.16 -8.84
C ALA A 755 -9.64 6.27 -8.88
N ASP A 756 -8.41 5.90 -9.18
CA ASP A 756 -7.32 6.84 -9.47
C ASP A 756 -7.57 7.50 -10.85
N LYS A 757 -7.52 8.83 -10.93
CA LYS A 757 -7.75 9.56 -12.19
C LYS A 757 -6.60 9.42 -13.19
N ALA A 758 -5.38 9.16 -12.73
CA ALA A 758 -4.23 9.05 -13.61
C ALA A 758 -4.27 7.75 -14.41
N THR A 759 -4.60 6.64 -13.73
CA THR A 759 -4.57 5.29 -14.30
C THR A 759 -5.95 4.72 -14.64
N ASN A 760 -7.04 5.37 -14.22
CA ASN A 760 -8.40 4.84 -14.22
C ASN A 760 -8.56 3.51 -13.47
N ARG A 761 -7.59 3.11 -12.65
CA ARG A 761 -7.68 1.89 -11.84
C ARG A 761 -8.66 2.08 -10.69
N ILE A 762 -9.47 1.06 -10.44
CA ILE A 762 -10.33 1.00 -9.27
C ILE A 762 -9.43 0.68 -8.07
N ILE A 763 -9.39 1.61 -7.12
CA ILE A 763 -8.56 1.51 -5.90
C ILE A 763 -9.39 1.24 -4.66
N GLY A 764 -10.72 1.29 -4.76
CA GLY A 764 -11.60 0.85 -3.69
C GLY A 764 -13.06 0.74 -4.10
N VAL A 765 -13.79 -0.10 -3.38
CA VAL A 765 -15.23 -0.31 -3.55
C VAL A 765 -15.86 -0.42 -2.16
N HIS A 766 -16.96 0.29 -1.94
CA HIS A 766 -17.61 0.40 -0.63
C HIS A 766 -19.10 0.12 -0.78
N LEU A 767 -19.64 -0.69 0.11
CA LEU A 767 -20.98 -1.26 0.00
C LEU A 767 -21.77 -1.07 1.29
N LEU A 768 -23.03 -0.72 1.13
CA LEU A 768 -24.09 -0.97 2.10
C LEU A 768 -25.24 -1.59 1.32
N ALA A 769 -25.36 -2.90 1.34
CA ALA A 769 -26.37 -3.63 0.58
C ALA A 769 -26.62 -5.00 1.21
N ASP A 770 -27.83 -5.53 1.07
CA ASP A 770 -28.03 -6.96 1.26
C ASP A 770 -27.18 -7.74 0.26
N HIS A 771 -26.64 -8.88 0.70
CA HIS A 771 -25.70 -9.72 -0.05
C HIS A 771 -24.30 -9.13 -0.29
N THR A 772 -23.87 -8.15 0.52
CA THR A 772 -22.49 -7.63 0.43
C THR A 772 -21.45 -8.74 0.59
N ASP A 773 -21.72 -9.74 1.43
CA ASP A 773 -20.93 -10.95 1.64
C ASP A 773 -20.57 -11.70 0.34
N THR A 774 -21.43 -11.64 -0.66
CA THR A 774 -21.22 -12.25 -1.98
C THR A 774 -20.79 -11.23 -3.04
N LEU A 775 -21.38 -10.02 -3.05
CA LEU A 775 -21.03 -8.94 -3.98
C LEU A 775 -19.58 -8.51 -3.86
N ILE A 776 -19.04 -8.52 -2.64
CA ILE A 776 -17.66 -8.09 -2.38
C ILE A 776 -16.63 -8.96 -3.09
N GLY A 777 -16.95 -10.22 -3.43
CA GLY A 777 -16.03 -11.10 -4.15
C GLY A 777 -15.59 -10.53 -5.50
N GLU A 778 -16.52 -9.94 -6.26
CA GLU A 778 -16.20 -9.28 -7.53
C GLU A 778 -15.39 -8.01 -7.31
N ALA A 779 -15.76 -7.22 -6.30
CA ALA A 779 -15.03 -6.00 -5.92
C ALA A 779 -13.58 -6.29 -5.50
N VAL A 780 -13.34 -7.41 -4.79
CA VAL A 780 -11.99 -7.88 -4.44
C VAL A 780 -11.16 -8.16 -5.69
N MET A 781 -11.76 -8.76 -6.72
CA MET A 781 -11.07 -8.97 -8.00
C MET A 781 -10.76 -7.65 -8.72
N MET A 782 -11.65 -6.67 -8.66
CA MET A 782 -11.41 -5.35 -9.25
C MET A 782 -10.21 -4.66 -8.64
N VAL A 783 -10.12 -4.59 -7.30
CA VAL A 783 -9.03 -3.91 -6.60
C VAL A 783 -7.75 -4.73 -6.64
N SER A 784 -7.81 -6.02 -6.30
CA SER A 784 -6.63 -6.87 -6.23
C SER A 784 -5.99 -7.12 -7.60
N GLY A 785 -6.84 -7.26 -8.63
CA GLY A 785 -6.44 -7.40 -10.03
C GLY A 785 -6.15 -6.09 -10.74
N GLU A 786 -6.19 -4.95 -10.02
CA GLU A 786 -5.87 -3.61 -10.54
C GLU A 786 -6.68 -3.24 -11.79
N MET A 787 -7.94 -3.66 -11.82
CA MET A 787 -8.83 -3.45 -12.95
C MET A 787 -9.12 -1.95 -13.15
N THR A 788 -9.19 -1.57 -14.42
CA THR A 788 -9.58 -0.22 -14.84
C THR A 788 -11.09 -0.08 -14.93
N LEU A 789 -11.58 1.16 -14.85
CA LEU A 789 -12.99 1.49 -15.12
C LEU A 789 -13.43 1.03 -16.51
N GLU A 790 -12.54 1.06 -17.51
CA GLU A 790 -12.76 0.52 -18.83
C GLU A 790 -13.04 -0.99 -18.80
N GLN A 791 -12.15 -1.78 -18.19
CA GLN A 791 -12.29 -3.24 -18.14
C GLN A 791 -13.59 -3.67 -17.45
N VAL A 792 -13.93 -3.05 -16.31
CA VAL A 792 -15.19 -3.34 -15.61
C VAL A 792 -16.39 -2.80 -16.40
N GLY A 793 -16.27 -1.63 -17.03
CA GLY A 793 -17.34 -1.04 -17.82
C GLY A 793 -17.71 -1.81 -19.09
N GLU A 794 -16.76 -2.54 -19.68
CA GLU A 794 -16.96 -3.36 -20.89
C GLU A 794 -17.40 -4.80 -20.59
N ALA A 795 -17.19 -5.27 -19.36
CA ALA A 795 -17.64 -6.59 -18.95
C ALA A 795 -19.17 -6.72 -19.00
N ILE A 796 -19.65 -7.83 -19.56
CA ILE A 796 -21.07 -8.17 -19.64
C ILE A 796 -21.47 -8.77 -18.30
N HIS A 797 -22.13 -7.96 -17.46
CA HIS A 797 -22.69 -8.43 -16.20
C HIS A 797 -24.09 -9.03 -16.45
N PRO A 798 -24.49 -10.09 -15.73
CA PRO A 798 -25.81 -10.68 -15.88
C PRO A 798 -26.92 -9.70 -15.47
N HIS A 799 -28.13 -9.85 -16.02
CA HIS A 799 -29.29 -9.02 -15.70
C HIS A 799 -30.53 -9.89 -15.46
N PRO A 800 -31.36 -9.63 -14.44
CA PRO A 800 -31.18 -8.62 -13.39
C PRO A 800 -30.33 -9.15 -12.22
N THR A 801 -29.24 -8.45 -11.87
CA THR A 801 -28.42 -8.74 -10.67
C THR A 801 -27.84 -7.46 -10.10
N GLN A 802 -27.63 -7.40 -8.78
CA GLN A 802 -26.98 -6.24 -8.15
C GLN A 802 -25.55 -6.01 -8.66
N THR A 803 -24.86 -7.05 -9.16
CA THR A 803 -23.52 -6.93 -9.76
C THR A 803 -23.50 -6.07 -11.01
N GLU A 804 -24.60 -5.92 -11.74
CA GLU A 804 -24.65 -5.08 -12.95
C GLU A 804 -24.36 -3.59 -12.67
N LEU A 805 -24.59 -3.15 -11.43
CA LEU A 805 -24.26 -1.82 -10.94
C LEU A 805 -22.76 -1.52 -11.03
N PHE A 806 -21.88 -2.51 -10.89
CA PHE A 806 -20.44 -2.28 -11.01
C PHE A 806 -20.06 -1.81 -12.42
N GLY A 807 -20.52 -2.53 -13.46
CA GLY A 807 -20.33 -2.12 -14.85
C GLY A 807 -20.97 -0.76 -15.14
N GLU A 808 -22.15 -0.49 -14.60
CA GLU A 808 -22.81 0.81 -14.78
C GLU A 808 -22.02 1.97 -14.12
N LEU A 809 -21.65 1.82 -12.85
CA LEU A 809 -20.86 2.80 -12.11
C LEU A 809 -19.53 3.08 -12.83
N ALA A 810 -18.84 2.03 -13.28
CA ALA A 810 -17.58 2.16 -14.01
C ALA A 810 -17.75 3.00 -15.29
N ARG A 811 -18.74 2.70 -16.13
CA ARG A 811 -19.08 3.50 -17.33
C ARG A 811 -19.43 4.95 -16.99
N ARG A 812 -20.24 5.17 -15.94
CA ARG A 812 -20.65 6.51 -15.48
C ARG A 812 -19.45 7.35 -15.03
N LEU A 813 -18.57 6.78 -14.21
CA LEU A 813 -17.37 7.47 -13.72
C LEU A 813 -16.42 7.79 -14.87
N LEU A 814 -16.16 6.81 -15.73
CA LEU A 814 -15.30 6.98 -16.88
C LEU A 814 -15.79 8.08 -17.84
N SER A 815 -17.10 8.10 -18.13
CA SER A 815 -17.72 9.15 -18.94
C SER A 815 -17.51 10.55 -18.31
N ARG A 816 -17.64 10.65 -16.98
CA ARG A 816 -17.41 11.91 -16.24
C ARG A 816 -15.94 12.35 -16.29
N LEU A 817 -14.99 11.43 -16.17
CA LEU A 817 -13.56 11.72 -16.27
C LEU A 817 -13.19 12.19 -17.68
N ARG A 818 -13.68 11.52 -18.74
CA ARG A 818 -13.48 11.91 -20.14
C ARG A 818 -14.01 13.33 -20.41
N ARG A 819 -15.22 13.66 -19.95
CA ARG A 819 -15.77 15.03 -20.08
C ARG A 819 -14.95 16.08 -19.34
N SER A 820 -14.45 15.73 -18.16
CA SER A 820 -13.62 16.66 -17.35
C SER A 820 -12.27 16.92 -18.01
N LYS A 821 -11.67 15.91 -18.63
CA LYS A 821 -10.42 16.05 -19.41
C LYS A 821 -10.63 16.92 -20.65
N ALA A 822 -11.69 16.66 -21.42
CA ALA A 822 -12.01 17.44 -22.63
C ALA A 822 -12.21 18.94 -22.32
N LYS A 823 -12.82 19.27 -21.18
CA LYS A 823 -13.00 20.66 -20.71
C LYS A 823 -11.72 21.35 -20.25
N LYS A 824 -10.67 20.60 -19.86
CA LYS A 824 -9.36 21.18 -19.50
C LYS A 824 -8.48 21.43 -20.72
N THR A 825 -8.71 20.69 -21.81
CA THR A 825 -7.95 20.79 -23.07
C THR A 825 -8.57 21.75 -24.09
N ALA A 826 -9.85 22.09 -23.92
CA ALA A 826 -10.55 23.15 -24.65
C ALA A 826 -10.44 24.45 -23.88
#